data_AF-A0A061GH82-F1
#
_entry.id   AF-A0A061GH82-F1
#
_cell.length_a   1.000
_cell.length_b   1.000
_cell.length_c   1.000
_cell.angle_alpha   90.00
_cell.angle_beta   90.00
_cell.angle_gamma   90.00
#
_symmetry.space_group_name_H-M   'P 1'
#
loop_
_entity.id
_entity.type
_entity.pdbx_description
1 polymer ?
#
loop_
_entity_poly.entity_id
_entity_poly.type
_entity_poly.pdbx_seq_one_letter_code
_entity_poly.pdbx_strand_id
1 'polypeptide(L)'
;MSPKTTHYTPQLAVRYLHALRTDENERSRLFKPQGFRSWPFNTLSTDHPNDVIVSHATIFRLRLTANKKSRSSLAIPFCKLILSTQKPSVFIQTHKVIAMDDSVNQLLAEHQVVNYQLKSEAFDVIKQRRSANYKPNIWKYDFLQSLRSKYDGDEYKRRAEKLREKGKDLFVEAVEELAKLELIDMIRKLGLADLFAEEMQKTLQAVASSKKRKNSEEEEDLYITALRFRILRLHDYEVSQDVFNSFLDDKGKFSKSKSTEIKGLLELFEASYLAFEGESILDDAKTFATETLRNIYSTLDGNLAKEVAHALELSTHWRVQWFDVKWRITMYENNKNTDETLLELAKLNFNTVQATLQKDLSDISRWWKNLALMEHLDFTRDRLAESFLCAVGLAYEPRYSCFRKRLTKITTMILIIDDVYDVYGSLEELEQFTKAVDSWDTSKIQQLPESMKICFQALYDITNEIAYDIQEHNHPDVQALLHLRKAWAGFCKALFVESKWYNEGYFPSLQEYLSNALISSGGTVISVHSMLSVEHNIADDMVNLLGKNHDLVHNVSIIIRLCNDLGTSAAEKERGDAPSSILCYMREVDVSEEEGQEHIKDTITGAWKKINSQCLSSPSPLQQSFVKVTANVARMVHCLYQFGDGFGIQDRETRRHILSLLIEPFKLD
;
A
#
# COMPACT_ATOMS: atom_id res chain seq x y z
N MET A 1 30.28 28.95 9.41
CA MET A 1 29.64 28.53 10.67
C MET A 1 28.74 27.34 10.36
N SER A 2 28.72 26.29 11.16
CA SER A 2 27.84 25.13 10.94
C SER A 2 26.51 25.28 11.68
N PRO A 3 25.37 24.85 11.10
CA PRO A 3 24.16 24.59 11.88
C PRO A 3 24.39 23.34 12.75
N LYS A 4 23.93 23.38 14.00
CA LYS A 4 24.01 22.23 14.92
C LYS A 4 22.79 21.34 14.74
N THR A 5 23.00 20.07 14.39
CA THR A 5 21.99 19.03 14.44
C THR A 5 21.68 18.66 15.90
N THR A 6 20.49 19.00 16.38
CA THR A 6 19.96 18.51 17.66
C THR A 6 19.39 17.11 17.50
N HIS A 7 20.12 16.09 17.96
CA HIS A 7 19.58 14.74 18.10
C HIS A 7 18.51 14.70 19.20
N TYR A 8 17.24 14.52 18.80
CA TYR A 8 16.18 14.11 19.74
C TYR A 8 16.20 12.59 19.92
N THR A 9 16.12 12.13 21.16
CA THR A 9 15.99 10.69 21.49
C THR A 9 14.54 10.36 21.87
N PRO A 10 14.00 9.18 21.50
CA PRO A 10 12.59 8.83 21.68
C PRO A 10 12.25 8.44 23.13
N GLN A 11 12.48 9.34 24.09
CA GLN A 11 12.26 9.08 25.52
C GLN A 11 10.83 9.28 26.00
N LEU A 12 9.95 9.93 25.22
CA LEU A 12 8.57 10.21 25.65
C LEU A 12 7.69 8.95 25.67
N ALA A 13 7.68 8.18 24.57
CA ALA A 13 6.91 6.94 24.46
C ALA A 13 7.32 5.91 25.53
N VAL A 14 8.63 5.73 25.75
CA VAL A 14 9.18 4.83 26.78
C VAL A 14 8.73 5.23 28.19
N ARG A 15 8.65 6.54 28.49
CA ARG A 15 8.14 7.02 29.79
C ARG A 15 6.65 6.76 29.96
N TYR A 16 5.85 6.80 28.89
CA TYR A 16 4.42 6.48 28.94
C TYR A 16 4.19 5.00 29.25
N LEU A 17 4.90 4.10 28.55
CA LEU A 17 4.85 2.66 28.79
C LEU A 17 5.37 2.27 30.18
N HIS A 18 6.39 2.96 30.71
CA HIS A 18 6.88 2.73 32.07
C HIS A 18 5.90 3.24 33.16
N ALA A 19 5.11 4.28 32.88
CA ALA A 19 4.11 4.82 33.82
C ALA A 19 2.86 3.91 33.98
N LEU A 20 2.73 2.88 33.15
CA LEU A 20 1.74 1.80 33.27
C LEU A 20 2.24 0.61 34.11
N ARG A 21 3.51 0.62 34.56
CA ARG A 21 4.16 -0.51 35.27
C ARG A 21 4.56 -0.22 36.72
N THR A 22 4.14 0.90 37.33
CA THR A 22 4.47 1.27 38.71
C THR A 22 3.26 1.69 39.55
N ASP A 23 3.29 1.33 40.84
CA ASP A 23 2.23 1.57 41.83
C ASP A 23 2.05 3.07 42.15
N GLU A 24 0.85 3.46 42.62
CA GLU A 24 0.40 4.85 42.72
C GLU A 24 1.34 5.75 43.53
N ASN A 25 2.00 5.19 44.54
CA ASN A 25 2.89 5.94 45.44
C ASN A 25 4.10 6.58 44.71
N GLU A 26 4.63 5.96 43.65
CA GLU A 26 5.80 6.49 42.92
C GLU A 26 5.45 7.68 42.02
N ARG A 27 4.21 7.74 41.48
CA ARG A 27 3.75 8.83 40.61
C ARG A 27 3.87 10.21 41.27
N SER A 28 3.79 10.25 42.61
CA SER A 28 3.93 11.47 43.43
C SER A 28 5.32 12.12 43.37
N ARG A 29 6.38 11.38 43.01
CA ARG A 29 7.78 11.85 43.09
C ARG A 29 8.32 12.42 41.79
N LEU A 30 7.73 12.06 40.64
CA LEU A 30 8.24 12.41 39.31
C LEU A 30 7.90 13.83 38.84
N PHE A 31 6.99 14.54 39.54
CA PHE A 31 6.54 15.88 39.17
C PHE A 31 6.78 16.93 40.27
N LYS A 32 7.96 17.58 40.22
CA LYS A 32 8.18 18.89 40.84
C LYS A 32 8.63 19.89 39.76
N PRO A 33 7.91 21.01 39.54
CA PRO A 33 8.32 22.02 38.58
C PRO A 33 9.49 22.85 39.14
N GLN A 34 10.50 23.11 38.30
CA GLN A 34 11.45 24.21 38.51
C GLN A 34 11.12 25.36 37.55
N GLY A 35 11.40 26.59 38.00
CA GLY A 35 10.71 27.78 37.49
C GLY A 35 11.04 28.18 36.05
N PHE A 36 9.99 28.54 35.31
CA PHE A 36 10.13 29.43 34.15
C PHE A 36 10.54 30.83 34.61
N ARG A 37 11.48 31.46 33.89
CA ARG A 37 11.68 32.91 33.96
C ARG A 37 10.78 33.60 32.92
N SER A 38 10.22 34.74 33.29
CA SER A 38 9.59 35.67 32.36
C SER A 38 10.64 36.42 31.52
N TRP A 39 10.18 37.12 30.48
CA TRP A 39 10.58 38.50 30.12
C TRP A 39 9.54 39.09 29.12
N PRO A 40 9.55 40.40 28.79
CA PRO A 40 8.30 41.16 28.79
C PRO A 40 7.56 41.35 27.44
N PHE A 41 6.29 41.74 27.56
CA PHE A 41 5.52 42.42 26.52
C PHE A 41 6.14 43.77 26.14
N ASN A 42 5.93 44.18 24.88
CA ASN A 42 5.97 45.58 24.46
C ASN A 42 4.66 45.94 23.76
N THR A 43 4.18 47.16 23.99
CA THR A 43 2.89 47.67 23.50
C THR A 43 3.05 48.61 22.31
N LEU A 44 2.14 48.53 21.34
CA LEU A 44 1.83 49.61 20.40
C LEU A 44 0.30 49.71 20.23
N SER A 45 -0.17 50.91 19.92
CA SER A 45 -1.56 51.34 19.76
C SER A 45 -1.76 51.80 18.29
N THR A 46 -2.91 52.02 17.66
CA THR A 46 -4.37 52.02 17.94
C THR A 46 -5.04 52.28 16.56
N ASP A 47 -6.36 52.56 16.53
CA ASP A 47 -7.14 53.06 15.38
C ASP A 47 -7.48 52.00 14.30
N HIS A 48 -8.73 51.83 13.84
CA HIS A 48 -10.03 52.46 14.20
C HIS A 48 -11.18 51.42 14.03
N PRO A 49 -12.50 51.73 14.18
CA PRO A 49 -13.46 50.79 14.81
C PRO A 49 -14.55 50.19 13.88
N ASN A 50 -15.47 49.45 14.52
CA ASN A 50 -16.69 48.78 14.01
C ASN A 50 -16.40 47.40 13.37
N ASP A 51 -17.13 46.31 13.67
CA ASP A 51 -18.46 46.18 14.30
C ASP A 51 -18.51 45.25 15.54
N VAL A 52 -19.65 45.30 16.24
CA VAL A 52 -19.96 44.46 17.42
C VAL A 52 -21.18 43.58 17.13
N ILE A 53 -21.06 42.25 17.32
CA ILE A 53 -22.15 41.41 17.86
C ILE A 53 -21.58 40.28 18.73
N VAL A 54 -21.78 40.49 20.02
CA VAL A 54 -21.80 39.60 21.19
C VAL A 54 -21.73 38.08 20.95
N SER A 55 -20.73 37.44 21.58
CA SER A 55 -20.97 36.23 22.39
C SER A 55 -19.92 36.09 23.51
N HIS A 56 -20.34 36.29 24.77
CA HIS A 56 -19.61 35.80 25.95
C HIS A 56 -20.28 34.48 26.38
N ALA A 57 -19.61 33.34 26.61
CA ALA A 57 -18.45 33.07 27.46
C ALA A 57 -18.78 33.03 28.97
N THR A 58 -18.82 31.82 29.54
CA THR A 58 -18.61 31.43 30.96
C THR A 58 -18.64 29.89 30.98
N ILE A 59 -17.52 29.18 30.94
CA ILE A 59 -16.62 28.85 32.08
C ILE A 59 -17.34 28.07 33.19
N PHE A 60 -16.97 26.79 33.36
CA PHE A 60 -16.68 26.26 34.69
C PHE A 60 -15.65 25.13 34.65
N ARG A 61 -14.75 25.10 35.64
CA ARG A 61 -13.71 24.08 35.81
C ARG A 61 -13.35 24.03 37.30
N LEU A 62 -13.51 22.88 37.97
CA LEU A 62 -12.58 22.30 38.96
C LEU A 62 -13.23 21.26 39.90
N ARG A 63 -12.49 20.13 40.04
CA ARG A 63 -12.27 19.30 41.24
C ARG A 63 -13.42 18.57 41.94
N LEU A 64 -13.35 17.25 41.77
CA LEU A 64 -13.50 16.22 42.81
C LEU A 64 -12.98 16.64 44.21
N THR A 65 -13.80 16.36 45.23
CA THR A 65 -13.35 15.86 46.55
C THR A 65 -14.39 14.87 47.06
N ALA A 66 -14.00 13.64 47.38
CA ALA A 66 -14.90 12.60 47.87
C ALA A 66 -14.48 12.14 49.28
N ASN A 67 -15.42 12.08 50.25
CA ASN A 67 -15.17 11.37 51.51
C ASN A 67 -16.44 10.86 52.23
N LYS A 68 -16.65 9.55 52.16
CA LYS A 68 -17.27 8.62 53.13
C LYS A 68 -18.17 9.17 54.28
N LYS A 69 -19.48 8.83 54.30
CA LYS A 69 -20.14 7.82 55.21
C LYS A 69 -21.69 7.91 55.29
N SER A 70 -22.32 6.80 55.72
CA SER A 70 -23.76 6.57 56.08
C SER A 70 -24.79 6.76 54.94
N ARG A 71 -25.79 5.90 54.68
CA ARG A 71 -26.72 4.98 55.41
C ARG A 71 -28.12 5.57 55.68
N SER A 72 -29.13 4.69 55.59
CA SER A 72 -30.55 4.80 56.00
C SER A 72 -31.48 5.82 55.29
N SER A 73 -32.24 5.29 54.30
CA SER A 73 -33.72 5.34 54.16
C SER A 73 -34.57 6.35 54.97
N LEU A 74 -35.51 7.06 54.29
CA LEU A 74 -36.98 6.93 54.51
C LEU A 74 -37.85 7.86 53.61
N ALA A 75 -39.14 7.49 53.52
CA ALA A 75 -40.35 8.32 53.26
C ALA A 75 -40.60 9.05 51.91
N ILE A 76 -41.54 8.48 51.14
CA ILE A 76 -42.49 9.08 50.17
C ILE A 76 -43.59 9.83 50.98
N PRO A 77 -44.14 11.03 50.58
CA PRO A 77 -45.37 11.04 49.73
C PRO A 77 -45.79 12.30 48.91
N PHE A 78 -46.48 12.03 47.79
CA PHE A 78 -47.66 12.76 47.22
C PHE A 78 -47.43 14.17 46.57
N CYS A 79 -48.25 14.69 45.62
CA CYS A 79 -49.53 14.23 45.03
C CYS A 79 -49.88 14.90 43.65
N LYS A 80 -50.70 14.21 42.82
CA LYS A 80 -51.80 14.75 41.93
C LYS A 80 -51.47 15.66 40.69
N LEU A 81 -52.26 15.71 39.59
CA LEU A 81 -53.40 14.90 39.04
C LEU A 81 -53.74 15.35 37.57
N ILE A 82 -54.72 14.68 36.93
CA ILE A 82 -55.53 15.10 35.74
C ILE A 82 -54.82 14.95 34.38
N LEU A 83 -55.38 14.37 33.30
CA LEU A 83 -56.56 13.50 33.00
C LEU A 83 -56.28 12.89 31.58
N SER A 84 -56.94 11.89 30.99
CA SER A 84 -58.18 11.09 31.24
C SER A 84 -57.93 9.62 30.77
N THR A 85 -58.83 8.67 30.47
CA THR A 85 -60.27 8.68 30.09
C THR A 85 -61.01 7.41 30.59
N GLN A 86 -62.06 6.97 29.88
CA GLN A 86 -63.06 5.95 30.21
C GLN A 86 -63.14 4.86 29.09
N LYS A 87 -63.77 3.67 29.22
CA LYS A 87 -64.12 2.74 30.34
C LYS A 87 -64.59 1.38 29.71
N PRO A 88 -65.41 0.46 30.29
CA PRO A 88 -64.96 -0.93 30.49
C PRO A 88 -65.83 -2.04 29.86
N SER A 89 -65.44 -3.30 30.08
CA SER A 89 -66.35 -4.44 30.28
C SER A 89 -65.80 -5.36 31.40
N VAL A 90 -66.65 -6.24 31.97
CA VAL A 90 -66.42 -6.89 33.27
C VAL A 90 -66.75 -8.39 33.20
N PHE A 91 -65.92 -9.23 33.81
CA PHE A 91 -66.37 -10.48 34.44
C PHE A 91 -65.62 -10.73 35.74
N ILE A 92 -66.33 -11.28 36.74
CA ILE A 92 -65.79 -11.64 38.06
C ILE A 92 -65.69 -13.17 38.12
N GLN A 93 -64.54 -13.68 38.55
CA GLN A 93 -64.44 -15.03 39.12
C GLN A 93 -63.67 -15.01 40.44
N THR A 94 -64.05 -15.92 41.33
CA THR A 94 -63.66 -15.95 42.74
C THR A 94 -62.31 -16.63 42.95
N HIS A 95 -61.54 -16.12 43.91
CA HIS A 95 -60.26 -16.73 44.28
C HIS A 95 -60.48 -18.11 44.94
N LYS A 96 -59.82 -19.14 44.41
CA LYS A 96 -59.39 -20.29 45.20
C LYS A 96 -57.87 -20.22 45.33
N VAL A 97 -57.38 -20.05 46.55
CA VAL A 97 -55.96 -20.26 46.84
C VAL A 97 -55.73 -21.77 46.84
N ILE A 98 -54.96 -22.26 45.88
CA ILE A 98 -54.36 -23.59 45.93
C ILE A 98 -52.92 -23.36 46.40
N ALA A 99 -52.56 -23.91 47.56
CA ALA A 99 -51.17 -23.95 47.96
C ALA A 99 -50.43 -24.90 47.00
N MET A 100 -49.40 -24.39 46.31
CA MET A 100 -48.47 -25.24 45.58
C MET A 100 -47.50 -25.86 46.57
N ASP A 101 -47.25 -27.16 46.41
CA ASP A 101 -46.37 -27.95 47.26
C ASP A 101 -44.90 -27.50 47.09
N ASP A 102 -44.15 -27.46 48.20
CA ASP A 102 -42.76 -26.99 48.21
C ASP A 102 -41.84 -27.87 47.34
N SER A 103 -42.21 -29.15 47.15
CA SER A 103 -41.54 -30.06 46.22
C SER A 103 -41.49 -29.53 44.78
N VAL A 104 -42.54 -28.82 44.33
CA VAL A 104 -42.64 -28.26 42.97
C VAL A 104 -41.76 -27.03 42.83
N ASN A 105 -41.69 -26.19 43.87
CA ASN A 105 -40.79 -25.04 43.90
C ASN A 105 -39.32 -25.47 43.87
N GLN A 106 -38.97 -26.55 44.60
CA GLN A 106 -37.62 -27.09 44.60
C GLN A 106 -37.24 -27.70 43.25
N LEU A 107 -38.12 -28.51 42.63
CA LEU A 107 -37.90 -29.03 41.28
C LEU A 107 -37.76 -27.91 40.23
N LEU A 108 -38.54 -26.83 40.32
CA LEU A 108 -38.41 -25.68 39.42
C LEU A 108 -37.09 -24.91 39.63
N ALA A 109 -36.63 -24.79 40.87
CA ALA A 109 -35.33 -24.20 41.18
C ALA A 109 -34.18 -25.06 40.63
N GLU A 110 -34.22 -26.37 40.82
CA GLU A 110 -33.25 -27.32 40.27
C GLU A 110 -33.26 -27.30 38.73
N HIS A 111 -34.43 -27.25 38.09
CA HIS A 111 -34.53 -27.09 36.63
C HIS A 111 -34.00 -25.73 36.13
N GLN A 112 -34.11 -24.65 36.92
CA GLN A 112 -33.48 -23.37 36.61
C GLN A 112 -31.96 -23.41 36.79
N VAL A 113 -31.45 -24.02 37.86
CA VAL A 113 -30.00 -24.16 38.09
C VAL A 113 -29.37 -25.02 36.98
N VAL A 114 -29.99 -26.14 36.61
CA VAL A 114 -29.53 -26.98 35.48
C VAL A 114 -29.64 -26.22 34.15
N ASN A 115 -30.67 -25.39 33.91
CA ASN A 115 -30.70 -24.53 32.72
C ASN A 115 -29.65 -23.42 32.75
N TYR A 116 -29.27 -22.89 33.92
CA TYR A 116 -28.19 -21.93 34.05
C TYR A 116 -26.81 -22.58 33.89
N GLN A 117 -26.62 -23.81 34.37
CA GLN A 117 -25.39 -24.59 34.17
C GLN A 117 -25.25 -25.01 32.71
N LEU A 118 -26.28 -25.57 32.08
CA LEU A 118 -26.26 -25.90 30.64
C LEU A 118 -26.10 -24.65 29.75
N LYS A 119 -26.58 -23.48 30.19
CA LYS A 119 -26.26 -22.21 29.51
C LYS A 119 -24.85 -21.70 29.80
N SER A 120 -24.31 -21.93 30.99
CA SER A 120 -22.91 -21.62 31.31
C SER A 120 -21.97 -22.49 30.48
N GLU A 121 -22.20 -23.80 30.45
CA GLU A 121 -21.42 -24.78 29.67
C GLU A 121 -21.61 -24.57 28.16
N ALA A 122 -22.75 -24.04 27.70
CA ALA A 122 -22.93 -23.59 26.32
C ALA A 122 -22.26 -22.23 25.99
N PHE A 123 -21.96 -21.40 26.99
CA PHE A 123 -21.16 -20.18 26.85
C PHE A 123 -19.65 -20.43 27.02
N ASP A 124 -19.28 -21.43 27.81
CA ASP A 124 -17.93 -22.00 27.94
C ASP A 124 -17.64 -23.08 26.87
N VAL A 125 -18.49 -23.20 25.85
CA VAL A 125 -17.99 -23.55 24.51
C VAL A 125 -17.04 -22.42 24.11
N ILE A 126 -15.76 -22.63 24.39
CA ILE A 126 -14.66 -21.79 23.90
C ILE A 126 -14.92 -21.56 22.41
N LYS A 127 -15.30 -20.33 22.00
CA LYS A 127 -15.34 -19.92 20.58
C LYS A 127 -13.91 -20.09 20.06
N GLN A 128 -13.61 -21.27 19.52
CA GLN A 128 -12.26 -21.66 19.14
C GLN A 128 -11.84 -20.78 17.98
N ARG A 129 -11.02 -19.77 18.27
CA ARG A 129 -10.50 -18.80 17.30
C ARG A 129 -9.96 -19.56 16.09
N ARG A 130 -10.31 -19.15 14.87
CA ARG A 130 -9.64 -19.70 13.68
C ARG A 130 -8.15 -19.34 13.80
N SER A 131 -7.31 -20.16 13.20
CA SER A 131 -5.90 -19.88 13.03
C SER A 131 -5.52 -20.29 11.62
N ALA A 132 -4.95 -19.35 10.87
CA ALA A 132 -4.36 -19.64 9.57
C ALA A 132 -2.98 -20.33 9.68
N ASN A 133 -2.51 -20.60 10.91
CA ASN A 133 -1.27 -21.34 11.21
C ASN A 133 -0.04 -20.76 10.48
N TYR A 134 0.08 -19.43 10.50
CA TYR A 134 1.12 -18.72 9.76
C TYR A 134 2.54 -19.15 10.15
N LYS A 135 3.40 -19.34 9.15
CA LYS A 135 4.84 -19.52 9.38
C LYS A 135 5.40 -18.31 10.15
N PRO A 136 6.20 -18.53 11.22
CA PRO A 136 6.96 -17.48 11.89
C PRO A 136 7.85 -16.70 10.93
N ASN A 137 8.24 -15.49 11.33
CA ASN A 137 9.15 -14.64 10.56
C ASN A 137 10.53 -15.29 10.37
N ILE A 138 11.00 -15.39 9.12
CA ILE A 138 12.31 -15.97 8.78
C ILE A 138 13.48 -15.00 9.03
N TRP A 139 13.20 -13.70 9.16
CA TRP A 139 14.18 -12.63 9.29
C TRP A 139 14.42 -12.25 10.75
N LYS A 140 15.51 -12.76 11.32
CA LYS A 140 15.94 -12.37 12.67
C LYS A 140 16.19 -10.86 12.73
N TYR A 141 15.45 -10.14 13.58
CA TYR A 141 15.60 -8.68 13.71
C TYR A 141 17.04 -8.25 14.03
N ASP A 142 17.79 -9.03 14.81
CA ASP A 142 19.18 -8.71 15.16
C ASP A 142 20.08 -8.73 13.92
N PHE A 143 19.79 -9.58 12.93
CA PHE A 143 20.45 -9.54 11.62
C PHE A 143 20.06 -8.28 10.84
N LEU A 144 18.76 -7.97 10.72
CA LEU A 144 18.28 -6.76 10.02
C LEU A 144 18.85 -5.46 10.63
N GLN A 145 18.93 -5.39 11.96
CA GLN A 145 19.48 -4.24 12.69
C GLN A 145 21.02 -4.16 12.62
N SER A 146 21.69 -5.27 12.32
CA SER A 146 23.14 -5.35 12.10
C SER A 146 23.58 -4.97 10.67
N LEU A 147 22.65 -4.80 9.72
CA LEU A 147 22.97 -4.45 8.33
C LEU A 147 23.77 -3.15 8.25
N ARG A 148 24.98 -3.22 7.67
CA ARG A 148 25.87 -2.09 7.45
C ARG A 148 26.52 -2.25 6.07
N SER A 149 26.51 -1.18 5.29
CA SER A 149 27.19 -1.11 4.00
C SER A 149 28.38 -0.16 4.08
N LYS A 150 29.50 -0.53 3.47
CA LYS A 150 30.63 0.39 3.24
C LYS A 150 30.29 1.51 2.26
N TYR A 151 29.25 1.32 1.43
CA TYR A 151 28.91 2.19 0.31
C TYR A 151 28.15 3.49 0.71
N ASP A 152 27.85 3.71 2.00
CA ASP A 152 27.39 5.03 2.52
C ASP A 152 28.55 6.07 2.59
N GLY A 153 29.81 5.63 2.44
CA GLY A 153 31.00 6.47 2.55
C GLY A 153 31.22 7.44 1.39
N ASP A 154 31.69 8.66 1.69
CA ASP A 154 31.89 9.74 0.71
C ASP A 154 33.00 9.48 -0.33
N GLU A 155 33.76 8.38 -0.21
CA GLU A 155 34.61 7.88 -1.30
C GLU A 155 33.80 7.35 -2.48
N TYR A 156 32.70 6.63 -2.21
CA TYR A 156 31.84 6.03 -3.24
C TYR A 156 31.01 7.08 -3.98
N LYS A 157 30.53 8.10 -3.26
CA LYS A 157 29.84 9.27 -3.84
C LYS A 157 30.74 9.99 -4.86
N ARG A 158 31.98 10.31 -4.48
CA ARG A 158 32.96 10.95 -5.37
C ARG A 158 33.43 10.06 -6.53
N ARG A 159 33.51 8.72 -6.33
CA ARG A 159 33.75 7.75 -7.42
C ARG A 159 32.58 7.77 -8.42
N ALA A 160 31.34 7.77 -7.93
CA ALA A 160 30.13 7.84 -8.77
C ALA A 160 30.02 9.17 -9.53
N GLU A 161 30.26 10.31 -8.88
CA GLU A 161 30.30 11.63 -9.53
C GLU A 161 31.31 11.65 -10.69
N LYS A 162 32.54 11.16 -10.47
CA LYS A 162 33.57 11.12 -11.52
C LYS A 162 33.19 10.22 -12.70
N LEU A 163 32.53 9.08 -12.45
CA LEU A 163 32.04 8.19 -13.52
C LEU A 163 30.83 8.79 -14.24
N ARG A 164 29.94 9.47 -13.51
CA ARG A 164 28.78 10.17 -14.07
C ARG A 164 29.21 11.24 -15.06
N GLU A 165 30.18 12.09 -14.70
CA GLU A 165 30.62 13.16 -15.60
C GLU A 165 31.24 12.62 -16.90
N LYS A 166 32.00 11.52 -16.87
CA LYS A 166 32.41 10.78 -18.07
C LYS A 166 31.20 10.23 -18.86
N GLY A 167 30.22 9.65 -18.16
CA GLY A 167 29.03 9.04 -18.78
C GLY A 167 28.16 10.04 -19.57
N LYS A 168 28.39 11.35 -19.43
CA LYS A 168 27.78 12.38 -20.27
C LYS A 168 28.35 12.44 -21.67
N ASP A 169 29.62 12.05 -21.86
CA ASP A 169 30.28 12.07 -23.18
C ASP A 169 29.52 11.14 -24.16
N LEU A 170 28.98 10.01 -23.67
CA LEU A 170 28.10 9.10 -24.42
C LEU A 170 26.86 9.80 -25.01
N PHE A 171 26.28 10.79 -24.31
CA PHE A 171 25.14 11.57 -24.81
C PHE A 171 25.54 12.58 -25.90
N VAL A 172 26.82 12.92 -26.01
CA VAL A 172 27.38 13.77 -27.08
C VAL A 172 27.80 12.91 -28.27
N GLU A 173 28.33 11.72 -28.03
CA GLU A 173 28.73 10.74 -29.04
C GLU A 173 27.54 10.07 -29.74
N ALA A 174 26.40 9.93 -29.06
CA ALA A 174 25.15 9.43 -29.63
C ALA A 174 24.52 10.44 -30.63
N VAL A 175 25.06 10.51 -31.84
CA VAL A 175 24.57 11.42 -32.91
C VAL A 175 23.26 10.92 -33.54
N GLU A 176 23.18 9.64 -33.87
CA GLU A 176 22.03 9.06 -34.58
C GLU A 176 20.81 8.83 -33.67
N GLU A 177 19.60 8.84 -34.26
CA GLU A 177 18.36 8.71 -33.50
C GLU A 177 18.23 7.34 -32.80
N LEU A 178 18.67 6.26 -33.44
CA LEU A 178 18.70 4.93 -32.81
C LEU A 178 19.68 4.89 -31.63
N ALA A 179 20.92 5.39 -31.80
CA ALA A 179 21.92 5.42 -30.74
C ALA A 179 21.44 6.21 -29.51
N LYS A 180 20.72 7.32 -29.72
CA LYS A 180 20.06 8.10 -28.67
C LYS A 180 18.99 7.29 -27.92
N LEU A 181 18.15 6.55 -28.65
CA LEU A 181 17.09 5.72 -28.08
C LEU A 181 17.65 4.53 -27.30
N GLU A 182 18.64 3.82 -27.85
CA GLU A 182 19.35 2.71 -27.20
C GLU A 182 20.07 3.20 -25.92
N LEU A 183 20.74 4.36 -25.96
CA LEU A 183 21.39 4.96 -24.79
C LEU A 183 20.37 5.30 -23.69
N ILE A 184 19.25 5.96 -24.03
CA ILE A 184 18.19 6.28 -23.06
C ILE A 184 17.62 5.01 -22.41
N ASP A 185 17.36 3.97 -23.20
CA ASP A 185 16.81 2.70 -22.70
C ASP A 185 17.82 1.94 -21.82
N MET A 186 19.10 1.92 -22.22
CA MET A 186 20.20 1.35 -21.45
C MET A 186 20.39 2.05 -20.10
N ILE A 187 20.45 3.38 -20.09
CA ILE A 187 20.57 4.20 -18.86
C ILE A 187 19.44 3.90 -17.88
N ARG A 188 18.22 3.69 -18.38
CA ARG A 188 17.06 3.29 -17.57
C ARG A 188 17.15 1.86 -17.06
N LYS A 189 17.42 0.90 -17.94
CA LYS A 189 17.57 -0.53 -17.60
C LYS A 189 18.69 -0.75 -16.56
N LEU A 190 19.75 0.05 -16.58
CA LEU A 190 20.84 0.03 -15.59
C LEU A 190 20.53 0.78 -14.28
N GLY A 191 19.35 1.39 -14.12
CA GLY A 191 18.97 2.12 -12.91
C GLY A 191 19.71 3.44 -12.72
N LEU A 192 20.15 4.08 -13.81
CA LEU A 192 20.95 5.31 -13.81
C LEU A 192 20.15 6.57 -14.15
N ALA A 193 18.85 6.46 -14.40
CA ALA A 193 18.01 7.55 -14.92
C ALA A 193 18.01 8.82 -14.06
N ASP A 194 17.96 8.73 -12.73
CA ASP A 194 18.04 9.92 -11.85
C ASP A 194 19.38 10.66 -11.96
N LEU A 195 20.48 9.97 -12.28
CA LEU A 195 21.80 10.60 -12.43
C LEU A 195 21.92 11.37 -13.75
N PHE A 196 21.20 10.95 -14.80
CA PHE A 196 21.25 11.54 -16.14
C PHE A 196 19.93 12.21 -16.55
N ALA A 197 19.10 12.61 -15.59
CA ALA A 197 17.75 13.11 -15.86
C ALA A 197 17.73 14.33 -16.79
N GLU A 198 18.69 15.24 -16.65
CA GLU A 198 18.85 16.40 -17.54
C GLU A 198 19.26 16.00 -18.95
N GLU A 199 20.27 15.14 -19.07
CA GLU A 199 20.83 14.66 -20.33
C GLU A 199 19.77 13.85 -21.11
N MET A 200 19.05 12.96 -20.43
CA MET A 200 17.90 12.25 -20.97
C MET A 200 16.80 13.21 -21.44
N GLN A 201 16.42 14.20 -20.64
CA GLN A 201 15.36 15.16 -21.01
C GLN A 201 15.72 15.93 -22.29
N LYS A 202 16.96 16.41 -22.40
CA LYS A 202 17.47 17.14 -23.58
C LYS A 202 17.44 16.25 -24.83
N THR A 203 17.88 15.00 -24.71
CA THR A 203 17.88 14.04 -25.83
C THR A 203 16.46 13.61 -26.23
N LEU A 204 15.57 13.37 -25.26
CA LEU A 204 14.16 13.05 -25.51
C LEU A 204 13.45 14.20 -26.26
N GLN A 205 13.70 15.45 -25.86
CA GLN A 205 13.16 16.63 -26.56
C GLN A 205 13.66 16.69 -28.02
N ALA A 206 14.94 16.36 -28.27
CA ALA A 206 15.48 16.31 -29.62
C ALA A 206 14.85 15.18 -30.48
N VAL A 207 14.65 13.99 -29.91
CA VAL A 207 14.01 12.84 -30.59
C VAL A 207 12.51 13.10 -30.83
N ALA A 208 11.78 13.66 -29.87
CA ALA A 208 10.38 14.04 -30.04
C ALA A 208 10.20 15.15 -31.10
N SER A 209 11.16 16.08 -31.18
CA SER A 209 11.17 17.15 -32.19
C SER A 209 11.61 16.66 -33.58
N SER A 210 12.14 15.45 -33.72
CA SER A 210 12.58 14.95 -35.03
C SER A 210 11.35 14.63 -35.90
N LYS A 211 11.18 15.42 -36.95
CA LYS A 211 10.25 15.10 -38.03
C LYS A 211 10.93 14.02 -38.89
N LYS A 212 10.43 12.78 -38.85
CA LYS A 212 10.75 11.74 -39.86
C LYS A 212 10.62 12.40 -41.24
N ARG A 213 11.74 12.60 -41.94
CA ARG A 213 11.71 13.02 -43.34
C ARG A 213 11.17 11.82 -44.12
N LYS A 214 10.00 11.96 -44.76
CA LYS A 214 9.47 10.93 -45.67
C LYS A 214 10.29 10.91 -46.96
N ASN A 215 11.51 10.38 -46.89
CA ASN A 215 12.18 9.81 -48.05
C ASN A 215 11.39 8.54 -48.40
N SER A 216 10.77 8.50 -49.57
CA SER A 216 9.65 7.59 -49.87
C SER A 216 10.05 6.18 -50.33
N GLU A 217 11.27 5.73 -50.00
CA GLU A 217 11.89 4.52 -50.59
C GLU A 217 12.61 3.61 -49.56
N GLU A 218 12.72 4.03 -48.29
CA GLU A 218 13.27 3.20 -47.21
C GLU A 218 12.12 2.46 -46.49
N GLU A 219 12.24 1.14 -46.31
CA GLU A 219 11.29 0.38 -45.49
C GLU A 219 11.38 0.82 -44.03
N GLU A 220 10.24 1.03 -43.36
CA GLU A 220 10.26 1.46 -41.95
C GLU A 220 10.73 0.33 -41.05
N ASP A 221 11.78 0.60 -40.26
CA ASP A 221 12.32 -0.35 -39.29
C ASP A 221 11.37 -0.52 -38.08
N LEU A 222 11.02 -1.78 -37.77
CA LEU A 222 10.15 -2.15 -36.65
C LEU A 222 10.82 -1.92 -35.28
N TYR A 223 12.09 -2.26 -35.13
CA TYR A 223 12.85 -2.10 -33.90
C TYR A 223 12.97 -0.61 -33.54
N ILE A 224 13.40 0.24 -34.49
CA ILE A 224 13.52 1.68 -34.28
C ILE A 224 12.14 2.28 -33.99
N THR A 225 11.09 1.90 -34.75
CA THR A 225 9.75 2.48 -34.57
C THR A 225 9.09 2.07 -33.25
N ALA A 226 9.21 0.80 -32.85
CA ALA A 226 8.69 0.31 -31.57
C ALA A 226 9.46 0.88 -30.37
N LEU A 227 10.80 0.90 -30.43
CA LEU A 227 11.65 1.50 -29.39
C LEU A 227 11.35 3.00 -29.23
N ARG A 228 11.23 3.74 -30.35
CA ARG A 228 10.86 5.17 -30.33
C ARG A 228 9.50 5.40 -29.66
N PHE A 229 8.48 4.65 -30.06
CA PHE A 229 7.14 4.71 -29.46
C PHE A 229 7.19 4.42 -27.96
N ARG A 230 7.84 3.31 -27.57
CA ARG A 230 7.96 2.87 -26.17
C ARG A 230 8.66 3.91 -25.31
N ILE A 231 9.82 4.41 -25.76
CA ILE A 231 10.62 5.37 -25.01
C ILE A 231 9.90 6.71 -24.86
N LEU A 232 9.28 7.22 -25.94
CA LEU A 232 8.53 8.48 -25.87
C LEU A 232 7.31 8.38 -24.93
N ARG A 233 6.48 7.33 -25.03
CA ARG A 233 5.33 7.16 -24.11
C ARG A 233 5.74 6.96 -22.65
N LEU A 234 6.86 6.26 -22.39
CA LEU A 234 7.41 6.12 -21.04
C LEU A 234 8.02 7.42 -20.47
N HIS A 235 8.10 8.47 -21.27
CA HIS A 235 8.55 9.82 -20.87
C HIS A 235 7.48 10.88 -21.13
N ASP A 236 6.21 10.50 -21.01
CA ASP A 236 5.06 11.40 -20.97
C ASP A 236 4.86 12.18 -22.29
N TYR A 237 5.32 11.64 -23.44
CA TYR A 237 5.02 12.15 -24.79
C TYR A 237 3.86 11.37 -25.44
N GLU A 238 2.92 12.09 -26.04
CA GLU A 238 1.85 11.50 -26.85
C GLU A 238 2.40 11.03 -28.22
N VAL A 239 2.18 9.76 -28.53
CA VAL A 239 2.51 9.15 -29.84
C VAL A 239 1.35 8.23 -30.22
N SER A 240 0.72 8.44 -31.37
CA SER A 240 -0.37 7.56 -31.84
C SER A 240 0.12 6.15 -32.15
N GLN A 241 -0.71 5.15 -31.88
CA GLN A 241 -0.57 3.78 -32.41
C GLN A 241 -0.41 3.72 -33.94
N ASP A 242 -0.82 4.77 -34.67
CA ASP A 242 -0.74 4.84 -36.15
C ASP A 242 0.66 4.67 -36.72
N VAL A 243 1.72 4.86 -35.91
CA VAL A 243 3.10 4.60 -36.31
C VAL A 243 3.36 3.12 -36.67
N PHE A 244 2.45 2.21 -36.29
CA PHE A 244 2.55 0.79 -36.61
C PHE A 244 1.79 0.37 -37.88
N ASN A 245 1.03 1.27 -38.52
CA ASN A 245 0.23 0.95 -39.71
C ASN A 245 1.08 0.40 -40.88
N SER A 246 2.36 0.78 -40.98
CA SER A 246 3.28 0.29 -42.01
C SER A 246 3.60 -1.21 -41.89
N PHE A 247 3.50 -1.80 -40.69
CA PHE A 247 3.76 -3.23 -40.43
C PHE A 247 2.55 -4.14 -40.66
N LEU A 248 1.37 -3.56 -40.92
CA LEU A 248 0.15 -4.31 -41.20
C LEU A 248 0.12 -4.84 -42.65
N ASP A 249 -0.69 -5.88 -42.89
CA ASP A 249 -1.05 -6.40 -44.21
C ASP A 249 -2.32 -5.73 -44.76
N ASP A 250 -2.73 -6.11 -45.97
CA ASP A 250 -3.93 -5.57 -46.63
C ASP A 250 -5.26 -5.92 -45.91
N LYS A 251 -5.20 -6.69 -44.83
CA LYS A 251 -6.32 -7.07 -43.95
C LYS A 251 -6.26 -6.39 -42.58
N GLY A 252 -5.28 -5.49 -42.37
CA GLY A 252 -5.06 -4.77 -41.12
C GLY A 252 -4.36 -5.58 -40.02
N LYS A 253 -3.73 -6.72 -40.35
CA LYS A 253 -3.02 -7.56 -39.37
C LYS A 253 -1.51 -7.47 -39.50
N PHE A 254 -0.77 -7.55 -38.40
CA PHE A 254 0.69 -7.53 -38.41
C PHE A 254 1.27 -8.63 -39.32
N SER A 255 2.09 -8.23 -40.30
CA SER A 255 2.68 -9.16 -41.25
C SER A 255 3.97 -9.77 -40.72
N LYS A 256 4.04 -11.11 -40.68
CA LYS A 256 5.28 -11.86 -40.39
C LYS A 256 6.42 -11.54 -41.37
N SER A 257 6.12 -11.10 -42.61
CA SER A 257 7.15 -10.68 -43.57
C SER A 257 7.76 -9.31 -43.26
N LYS A 258 7.05 -8.47 -42.48
CA LYS A 258 7.48 -7.12 -42.05
C LYS A 258 7.96 -7.10 -40.59
N SER A 259 8.06 -8.28 -39.96
CA SER A 259 8.35 -8.44 -38.52
C SER A 259 9.24 -9.66 -38.29
N THR A 260 10.26 -9.81 -39.13
CA THR A 260 11.20 -10.94 -39.13
C THR A 260 12.26 -10.84 -38.03
N GLU A 261 12.62 -9.62 -37.60
CA GLU A 261 13.64 -9.41 -36.59
C GLU A 261 13.12 -9.59 -35.16
N ILE A 262 13.83 -10.42 -34.38
CA ILE A 262 13.48 -10.77 -33.00
C ILE A 262 13.57 -9.54 -32.08
N LYS A 263 14.53 -8.64 -32.31
CA LYS A 263 14.62 -7.34 -31.62
C LYS A 263 13.37 -6.49 -31.88
N GLY A 264 12.92 -6.39 -33.13
CA GLY A 264 11.70 -5.68 -33.51
C GLY A 264 10.44 -6.26 -32.86
N LEU A 265 10.31 -7.59 -32.84
CA LEU A 265 9.22 -8.29 -32.16
C LEU A 265 9.24 -8.07 -30.64
N LEU A 266 10.41 -8.09 -30.01
CA LEU A 266 10.58 -7.86 -28.56
C LEU A 266 10.22 -6.42 -28.17
N GLU A 267 10.64 -5.44 -28.96
CA GLU A 267 10.26 -4.03 -28.74
C GLU A 267 8.80 -3.77 -29.05
N LEU A 268 8.21 -4.42 -30.07
CA LEU A 268 6.77 -4.35 -30.36
C LEU A 268 5.94 -4.93 -29.20
N PHE A 269 6.38 -6.05 -28.62
CA PHE A 269 5.79 -6.60 -27.39
C PHE A 269 5.87 -5.58 -26.25
N GLU A 270 7.05 -5.04 -25.91
CA GLU A 270 7.19 -4.09 -24.80
C GLU A 270 6.48 -2.75 -25.05
N ALA A 271 6.36 -2.31 -26.31
CA ALA A 271 5.58 -1.14 -26.72
C ALA A 271 4.07 -1.35 -26.51
N SER A 272 3.56 -2.55 -26.79
CA SER A 272 2.13 -2.85 -26.72
C SER A 272 1.51 -2.69 -25.32
N TYR A 273 2.31 -2.86 -24.25
CA TYR A 273 1.86 -2.71 -22.86
C TYR A 273 1.60 -1.23 -22.46
N LEU A 274 1.96 -0.27 -23.31
CA LEU A 274 1.72 1.17 -23.14
C LEU A 274 0.42 1.66 -23.81
N ALA A 275 -0.43 0.74 -24.27
CA ALA A 275 -1.73 1.06 -24.87
C ALA A 275 -2.67 1.83 -23.94
N PHE A 276 -3.52 2.66 -24.55
CA PHE A 276 -4.68 3.30 -23.92
C PHE A 276 -5.97 2.55 -24.27
N GLU A 277 -7.10 2.95 -23.67
CA GLU A 277 -8.41 2.40 -24.00
C GLU A 277 -8.82 2.82 -25.43
N GLY A 278 -9.20 1.85 -26.27
CA GLY A 278 -9.51 2.05 -27.69
C GLY A 278 -8.35 1.82 -28.68
N GLU A 279 -7.13 1.55 -28.22
CA GLU A 279 -5.97 1.36 -29.10
C GLU A 279 -5.79 -0.09 -29.60
N SER A 280 -6.71 -0.52 -30.47
CA SER A 280 -6.75 -1.90 -30.98
C SER A 280 -5.50 -2.34 -31.74
N ILE A 281 -4.76 -1.44 -32.39
CA ILE A 281 -3.52 -1.81 -33.10
C ILE A 281 -2.48 -2.30 -32.10
N LEU A 282 -2.48 -1.76 -30.87
CA LEU A 282 -1.57 -2.20 -29.80
C LEU A 282 -2.04 -3.52 -29.16
N ASP A 283 -3.35 -3.80 -29.14
CA ASP A 283 -3.87 -5.11 -28.72
C ASP A 283 -3.53 -6.22 -29.74
N ASP A 284 -3.69 -5.94 -31.04
CA ASP A 284 -3.24 -6.81 -32.12
C ASP A 284 -1.71 -6.99 -32.09
N ALA A 285 -0.94 -5.93 -31.81
CA ALA A 285 0.51 -5.99 -31.63
C ALA A 285 0.92 -6.88 -30.45
N LYS A 286 0.27 -6.72 -29.29
CA LYS A 286 0.49 -7.53 -28.09
C LYS A 286 0.28 -9.01 -28.41
N THR A 287 -0.83 -9.32 -29.06
CA THR A 287 -1.22 -10.69 -29.43
C THR A 287 -0.22 -11.29 -30.42
N PHE A 288 0.02 -10.61 -31.54
CA PHE A 288 0.94 -11.04 -32.60
C PHE A 288 2.37 -11.24 -32.11
N ALA A 289 2.91 -10.31 -31.32
CA ALA A 289 4.26 -10.40 -30.79
C ALA A 289 4.36 -11.51 -29.74
N THR A 290 3.38 -11.65 -28.83
CA THR A 290 3.33 -12.74 -27.84
C THR A 290 3.32 -14.11 -28.51
N GLU A 291 2.45 -14.33 -29.50
CA GLU A 291 2.41 -15.58 -30.26
C GLU A 291 3.72 -15.84 -31.00
N THR A 292 4.25 -14.84 -31.71
CA THR A 292 5.43 -15.04 -32.55
C THR A 292 6.68 -15.30 -31.70
N LEU A 293 6.88 -14.55 -30.61
CA LEU A 293 7.96 -14.78 -29.65
C LEU A 293 7.87 -16.15 -28.97
N ARG A 294 6.66 -16.60 -28.56
CA ARG A 294 6.46 -17.94 -28.00
C ARG A 294 6.79 -19.06 -28.99
N ASN A 295 6.41 -18.90 -30.26
CA ASN A 295 6.67 -19.89 -31.31
C ASN A 295 8.17 -20.03 -31.64
N ILE A 296 8.94 -18.93 -31.63
CA ILE A 296 10.38 -18.97 -31.92
C ILE A 296 11.26 -19.22 -30.69
N TYR A 297 10.74 -19.09 -29.47
CA TYR A 297 11.51 -19.20 -28.22
C TYR A 297 12.39 -20.46 -28.14
N SER A 298 11.89 -21.60 -28.63
CA SER A 298 12.60 -22.89 -28.63
C SER A 298 13.80 -22.96 -29.61
N THR A 299 13.95 -21.98 -30.51
CA THR A 299 15.08 -21.88 -31.44
C THR A 299 16.10 -20.82 -31.03
N LEU A 300 15.97 -20.21 -29.85
CA LEU A 300 16.85 -19.15 -29.36
C LEU A 300 17.89 -19.70 -28.37
N ASP A 301 19.06 -19.06 -28.31
CA ASP A 301 20.11 -19.38 -27.36
C ASP A 301 20.68 -18.14 -26.63
N GLY A 302 21.73 -18.37 -25.83
CA GLY A 302 22.57 -17.31 -25.28
C GLY A 302 21.83 -16.28 -24.41
N ASN A 303 22.01 -15.00 -24.75
CA ASN A 303 21.38 -13.89 -24.06
C ASN A 303 19.98 -13.55 -24.63
N LEU A 304 19.76 -13.77 -25.93
CA LEU A 304 18.49 -13.45 -26.59
C LEU A 304 17.34 -14.33 -26.09
N ALA A 305 17.59 -15.63 -25.85
CA ALA A 305 16.62 -16.52 -25.21
C ALA A 305 16.20 -16.00 -23.82
N LYS A 306 17.15 -15.49 -23.03
CA LYS A 306 16.86 -14.94 -21.68
C LYS A 306 16.02 -13.67 -21.77
N GLU A 307 16.32 -12.77 -22.72
CA GLU A 307 15.54 -11.53 -22.91
C GLU A 307 14.10 -11.83 -23.36
N VAL A 308 13.91 -12.77 -24.29
CA VAL A 308 12.57 -13.18 -24.75
C VAL A 308 11.79 -13.90 -23.64
N ALA A 309 12.42 -14.79 -22.86
CA ALA A 309 11.79 -15.41 -21.70
C ALA A 309 11.37 -14.36 -20.66
N HIS A 310 12.26 -13.42 -20.33
CA HIS A 310 12.01 -12.38 -19.33
C HIS A 310 10.88 -11.44 -19.73
N ALA A 311 10.78 -11.04 -21.00
CA ALA A 311 9.66 -10.23 -21.47
C ALA A 311 8.33 -11.02 -21.49
N LEU A 312 8.34 -12.27 -21.99
CA LEU A 312 7.14 -13.12 -22.07
C LEU A 312 6.60 -13.53 -20.68
N GLU A 313 7.44 -13.54 -19.65
CA GLU A 313 7.04 -13.77 -18.25
C GLU A 313 6.28 -12.56 -17.68
N LEU A 314 6.78 -11.34 -17.92
CA LEU A 314 6.10 -10.06 -17.62
C LEU A 314 6.82 -8.89 -18.32
N SER A 315 6.07 -7.99 -18.97
CA SER A 315 6.61 -6.77 -19.61
C SER A 315 7.38 -5.88 -18.61
N THR A 316 8.48 -5.27 -19.08
CA THR A 316 9.26 -4.28 -18.33
C THR A 316 8.41 -3.09 -17.86
N HIS A 317 7.29 -2.77 -18.53
CA HIS A 317 6.37 -1.69 -18.08
C HIS A 317 5.54 -2.08 -16.85
N TRP A 318 5.19 -3.35 -16.69
CA TRP A 318 4.45 -3.86 -15.52
C TRP A 318 5.37 -4.36 -14.39
N ARG A 319 6.67 -4.53 -14.64
CA ARG A 319 7.69 -4.85 -13.60
C ARG A 319 8.07 -3.63 -12.76
N VAL A 320 8.42 -3.86 -11.50
CA VAL A 320 9.11 -2.87 -10.65
C VAL A 320 10.52 -2.67 -11.20
N GLN A 321 10.80 -1.50 -11.79
CA GLN A 321 12.06 -1.23 -12.50
C GLN A 321 13.29 -1.52 -11.63
N TRP A 322 13.31 -1.08 -10.37
CA TRP A 322 14.43 -1.32 -9.44
C TRP A 322 14.76 -2.79 -9.20
N PHE A 323 13.75 -3.67 -9.24
CA PHE A 323 13.94 -5.09 -8.96
C PHE A 323 14.60 -5.81 -10.15
N ASP A 324 14.44 -5.25 -11.35
CA ASP A 324 15.03 -5.72 -12.60
C ASP A 324 16.47 -5.20 -12.81
N VAL A 325 16.85 -4.06 -12.21
CA VAL A 325 18.19 -3.45 -12.37
C VAL A 325 19.34 -4.43 -12.14
N LYS A 326 19.26 -5.31 -11.12
CA LYS A 326 20.34 -6.29 -10.85
C LYS A 326 20.49 -7.32 -11.98
N TRP A 327 19.38 -7.74 -12.59
CA TRP A 327 19.36 -8.62 -13.76
C TRP A 327 19.90 -7.88 -14.99
N ARG A 328 19.45 -6.66 -15.25
CA ARG A 328 19.92 -5.83 -16.38
C ARG A 328 21.42 -5.52 -16.32
N ILE A 329 21.95 -5.16 -15.15
CA ILE A 329 23.40 -4.97 -14.95
C ILE A 329 24.16 -6.27 -15.23
N THR A 330 23.66 -7.41 -14.73
CA THR A 330 24.28 -8.72 -14.98
C THR A 330 24.25 -9.09 -16.47
N MET A 331 23.15 -8.80 -17.19
CA MET A 331 23.06 -9.01 -18.64
C MET A 331 24.01 -8.09 -19.42
N TYR A 332 24.13 -6.82 -19.00
CA TYR A 332 25.05 -5.85 -19.58
C TYR A 332 26.52 -6.25 -19.37
N GLU A 333 26.88 -6.73 -18.18
CA GLU A 333 28.22 -7.27 -17.86
C GLU A 333 28.61 -8.49 -18.73
N ASN A 334 27.63 -9.28 -19.19
CA ASN A 334 27.87 -10.45 -20.03
C ASN A 334 27.84 -10.16 -21.55
N ASN A 335 27.75 -8.90 -21.97
CA ASN A 335 27.84 -8.51 -23.37
C ASN A 335 29.30 -8.23 -23.79
N LYS A 336 29.58 -8.29 -25.10
CA LYS A 336 30.96 -8.22 -25.64
C LYS A 336 31.49 -6.79 -25.81
N ASN A 337 30.61 -5.80 -25.90
CA ASN A 337 30.92 -4.41 -26.24
C ASN A 337 30.42 -3.46 -25.12
N THR A 338 30.65 -3.87 -23.88
CA THR A 338 30.11 -3.21 -22.67
C THR A 338 30.99 -2.03 -22.27
N ASP A 339 30.39 -0.87 -21.99
CA ASP A 339 31.14 0.28 -21.49
C ASP A 339 31.49 0.07 -20.02
N GLU A 340 32.79 -0.02 -19.73
CA GLU A 340 33.30 -0.26 -18.37
C GLU A 340 32.97 0.87 -17.39
N THR A 341 32.95 2.13 -17.87
CA THR A 341 32.63 3.30 -17.02
C THR A 341 31.15 3.26 -16.60
N LEU A 342 30.25 2.89 -17.53
CA LEU A 342 28.81 2.80 -17.28
C LEU A 342 28.45 1.56 -16.46
N LEU A 343 29.13 0.43 -16.69
CA LEU A 343 28.97 -0.78 -15.86
C LEU A 343 29.43 -0.53 -14.42
N GLU A 344 30.60 0.09 -14.23
CA GLU A 344 31.12 0.48 -12.91
C GLU A 344 30.14 1.43 -12.21
N LEU A 345 29.64 2.45 -12.92
CA LEU A 345 28.66 3.40 -12.39
C LEU A 345 27.35 2.72 -12.00
N ALA A 346 26.84 1.77 -12.79
CA ALA A 346 25.61 1.03 -12.50
C ALA A 346 25.75 0.16 -11.24
N LYS A 347 26.82 -0.64 -11.14
CA LYS A 347 27.12 -1.44 -9.94
C LYS A 347 27.29 -0.55 -8.70
N LEU A 348 27.98 0.59 -8.84
CA LEU A 348 28.25 1.54 -7.76
C LEU A 348 26.98 2.28 -7.30
N ASN A 349 26.14 2.71 -8.23
CA ASN A 349 24.85 3.34 -7.91
C ASN A 349 23.93 2.35 -7.17
N PHE A 350 23.80 1.13 -7.68
CA PHE A 350 23.04 0.06 -7.02
C PHE A 350 23.49 -0.16 -5.57
N ASN A 351 24.80 -0.27 -5.35
CA ASN A 351 25.40 -0.45 -4.03
C ASN A 351 25.17 0.75 -3.08
N THR A 352 25.18 1.97 -3.60
CA THR A 352 24.97 3.20 -2.83
C THR A 352 23.50 3.39 -2.44
N VAL A 353 22.57 3.06 -3.34
CA VAL A 353 21.14 3.01 -3.02
C VAL A 353 20.85 1.89 -2.02
N GLN A 354 21.37 0.68 -2.23
CA GLN A 354 21.22 -0.45 -1.30
C GLN A 354 21.72 -0.09 0.12
N ALA A 355 22.80 0.68 0.26
CA ALA A 355 23.26 1.17 1.56
C ALA A 355 22.20 2.02 2.29
N THR A 356 21.45 2.84 1.55
CA THR A 356 20.34 3.63 2.09
C THR A 356 19.16 2.73 2.48
N LEU A 357 18.82 1.76 1.64
CA LEU A 357 17.72 0.81 1.90
C LEU A 357 18.01 -0.09 3.12
N GLN A 358 19.26 -0.54 3.30
CA GLN A 358 19.70 -1.28 4.49
C GLN A 358 19.57 -0.47 5.78
N LYS A 359 19.87 0.83 5.72
CA LYS A 359 19.75 1.78 6.84
C LYS A 359 18.28 1.97 7.24
N ASP A 360 17.41 2.19 6.25
CA ASP A 360 15.96 2.27 6.46
C ASP A 360 15.38 0.98 7.05
N LEU A 361 15.81 -0.19 6.56
CA LEU A 361 15.41 -1.51 7.07
C LEU A 361 15.91 -1.77 8.51
N SER A 362 17.15 -1.38 8.83
CA SER A 362 17.71 -1.42 10.19
C SER A 362 16.85 -0.60 11.16
N ASP A 363 16.42 0.59 10.72
CA ASP A 363 15.71 1.54 11.58
C ASP A 363 14.24 1.15 11.76
N ILE A 364 13.56 0.68 10.71
CA ILE A 364 12.20 0.17 10.84
C ILE A 364 12.15 -1.16 11.61
N SER A 365 13.17 -2.02 11.48
CA SER A 365 13.29 -3.24 12.31
C SER A 365 13.50 -2.91 13.80
N ARG A 366 14.20 -1.82 14.11
CA ARG A 366 14.36 -1.34 15.50
C ARG A 366 13.07 -0.76 16.05
N TRP A 367 12.34 0.02 15.24
CA TRP A 367 10.99 0.49 15.60
C TRP A 367 10.03 -0.69 15.87
N TRP A 368 10.00 -1.68 14.97
CA TRP A 368 9.12 -2.84 15.08
C TRP A 368 9.40 -3.70 16.31
N LYS A 369 10.68 -4.05 16.53
CA LYS A 369 11.11 -4.80 17.72
C LYS A 369 10.80 -4.05 19.02
N ASN A 370 10.88 -2.72 19.04
CA ASN A 370 10.55 -1.89 20.20
C ASN A 370 9.03 -1.76 20.44
N LEU A 371 8.18 -1.99 19.44
CA LEU A 371 6.73 -1.98 19.58
C LEU A 371 6.20 -3.25 20.27
N ALA A 372 6.96 -4.37 20.20
CA ALA A 372 6.65 -5.67 20.78
C ALA A 372 5.27 -6.26 20.38
N LEU A 373 4.68 -5.76 19.28
CA LEU A 373 3.29 -6.03 18.92
C LEU A 373 2.98 -7.52 18.70
N MET A 374 3.94 -8.26 18.16
CA MET A 374 3.84 -9.71 17.92
C MET A 374 3.85 -10.56 19.21
N GLU A 375 4.22 -10.00 20.37
CA GLU A 375 4.08 -10.67 21.67
C GLU A 375 2.62 -10.67 22.18
N HIS A 376 1.73 -9.95 21.49
CA HIS A 376 0.32 -9.77 21.84
C HIS A 376 -0.65 -10.10 20.69
N LEU A 377 -0.16 -10.16 19.45
CA LEU A 377 -0.90 -10.50 18.23
C LEU A 377 -0.29 -11.75 17.53
N ASP A 378 -0.03 -12.80 18.30
CA ASP A 378 0.64 -14.04 17.87
C ASP A 378 -0.08 -14.80 16.73
N PHE A 379 -1.37 -14.54 16.55
CA PHE A 379 -2.19 -15.04 15.43
C PHE A 379 -1.94 -14.32 14.09
N THR A 380 -1.17 -13.22 14.05
CA THR A 380 -0.97 -12.38 12.86
C THR A 380 0.36 -12.64 12.13
N ARG A 381 0.44 -12.20 10.88
CA ARG A 381 1.58 -12.31 9.96
C ARG A 381 2.66 -11.27 10.27
N ASP A 382 3.67 -11.62 11.06
CA ASP A 382 4.91 -10.83 11.13
C ASP A 382 5.66 -10.89 9.79
N ARG A 383 5.61 -9.79 9.03
CA ARG A 383 6.08 -9.68 7.63
C ARG A 383 6.81 -8.36 7.36
N LEU A 384 7.56 -7.87 8.35
CA LEU A 384 8.20 -6.56 8.26
C LEU A 384 9.12 -6.39 7.03
N ALA A 385 9.89 -7.42 6.68
CA ALA A 385 10.86 -7.34 5.59
C ALA A 385 10.16 -7.33 4.22
N GLU A 386 9.04 -8.05 4.11
CA GLU A 386 8.15 -8.10 2.95
C GLU A 386 7.39 -6.77 2.80
N SER A 387 6.81 -6.23 3.89
CA SER A 387 6.23 -4.88 3.94
C SER A 387 7.24 -3.79 3.53
N PHE A 388 8.50 -3.93 3.95
CA PHE A 388 9.57 -3.01 3.55
C PHE A 388 9.93 -3.16 2.07
N LEU A 389 10.03 -4.39 1.55
CA LEU A 389 10.24 -4.64 0.12
C LEU A 389 9.16 -3.96 -0.74
N CYS A 390 7.89 -4.03 -0.30
CA CYS A 390 6.79 -3.33 -0.96
C CYS A 390 7.01 -1.82 -1.02
N ALA A 391 7.43 -1.23 0.10
CA ALA A 391 7.72 0.21 0.17
C ALA A 391 8.90 0.61 -0.73
N VAL A 392 9.92 -0.24 -0.87
CA VAL A 392 11.03 -0.06 -1.83
C VAL A 392 10.53 -0.13 -3.27
N GLY A 393 9.59 -1.04 -3.58
CA GLY A 393 9.03 -1.17 -4.93
C GLY A 393 8.22 0.04 -5.40
N LEU A 394 7.58 0.77 -4.47
CA LEU A 394 6.95 2.06 -4.79
C LEU A 394 7.97 3.18 -5.01
N ALA A 395 8.97 3.29 -4.14
CA ALA A 395 9.94 4.39 -4.12
C ALA A 395 11.30 3.94 -3.55
N TYR A 396 12.26 3.64 -4.43
CA TYR A 396 13.57 3.08 -4.07
C TYR A 396 14.64 4.17 -3.88
N GLU A 397 14.42 5.36 -4.42
CA GLU A 397 15.43 6.42 -4.49
C GLU A 397 15.82 6.93 -3.09
N PRO A 398 17.10 7.26 -2.83
CA PRO A 398 17.56 7.59 -1.47
C PRO A 398 16.74 8.66 -0.74
N ARG A 399 16.25 9.68 -1.47
CA ARG A 399 15.36 10.75 -0.96
C ARG A 399 14.13 10.21 -0.21
N TYR A 400 13.51 9.13 -0.69
CA TYR A 400 12.25 8.62 -0.16
C TYR A 400 12.39 7.74 1.10
N SER A 401 13.43 7.99 1.91
CA SER A 401 13.68 7.30 3.18
C SER A 401 12.51 7.41 4.17
N CYS A 402 12.01 8.63 4.40
CA CYS A 402 10.86 8.85 5.29
C CYS A 402 9.58 8.23 4.75
N PHE A 403 9.32 8.38 3.44
CA PHE A 403 8.21 7.73 2.73
C PHE A 403 8.23 6.20 2.93
N ARG A 404 9.35 5.53 2.64
CA ARG A 404 9.49 4.07 2.79
C ARG A 404 9.19 3.61 4.20
N LYS A 405 9.75 4.29 5.20
CA LYS A 405 9.55 3.95 6.62
C LYS A 405 8.09 4.15 7.04
N ARG A 406 7.44 5.26 6.67
CA ARG A 406 6.00 5.49 6.92
C ARG A 406 5.15 4.38 6.28
N LEU A 407 5.34 4.14 4.98
CA LEU A 407 4.59 3.12 4.23
C LEU A 407 4.78 1.71 4.79
N THR A 408 5.99 1.33 5.23
CA THR A 408 6.24 0.03 5.86
C THR A 408 5.40 -0.18 7.13
N LYS A 409 5.21 0.87 7.95
CA LYS A 409 4.30 0.81 9.11
C LYS A 409 2.86 0.54 8.66
N ILE A 410 2.42 1.24 7.60
CA ILE A 410 1.05 1.14 7.07
C ILE A 410 0.78 -0.24 6.46
N THR A 411 1.65 -0.76 5.59
CA THR A 411 1.51 -2.11 5.03
C THR A 411 1.46 -3.19 6.12
N THR A 412 2.29 -3.06 7.16
CA THR A 412 2.28 -4.01 8.28
C THR A 412 1.00 -3.90 9.12
N MET A 413 0.46 -2.69 9.32
CA MET A 413 -0.85 -2.51 9.98
C MET A 413 -2.04 -2.97 9.12
N ILE A 414 -1.95 -2.88 7.78
CA ILE A 414 -2.95 -3.47 6.87
C ILE A 414 -3.02 -4.97 7.12
N LEU A 415 -1.90 -5.70 7.03
CA LEU A 415 -1.83 -7.16 7.24
C LEU A 415 -2.33 -7.59 8.63
N ILE A 416 -2.03 -6.82 9.68
CA ILE A 416 -2.49 -7.12 11.04
C ILE A 416 -4.00 -6.94 11.19
N ILE A 417 -4.59 -5.93 10.55
CA ILE A 417 -6.03 -5.72 10.61
C ILE A 417 -6.75 -6.76 9.72
N ASP A 418 -6.20 -7.08 8.54
CA ASP A 418 -6.61 -8.21 7.67
C ASP A 418 -6.73 -9.52 8.50
N ASP A 419 -5.68 -9.89 9.24
CA ASP A 419 -5.68 -11.05 10.15
C ASP A 419 -6.68 -10.94 11.32
N VAL A 420 -6.97 -9.73 11.80
CA VAL A 420 -8.00 -9.53 12.83
C VAL A 420 -9.40 -9.82 12.29
N TYR A 421 -9.72 -9.44 11.05
CA TYR A 421 -11.05 -9.65 10.46
C TYR A 421 -11.28 -11.05 9.91
N ASP A 422 -10.29 -11.64 9.22
CA ASP A 422 -10.48 -12.92 8.53
C ASP A 422 -10.19 -14.13 9.42
N VAL A 423 -9.25 -14.00 10.35
CA VAL A 423 -8.77 -15.13 11.19
C VAL A 423 -9.31 -15.04 12.61
N TYR A 424 -9.19 -13.89 13.28
CA TYR A 424 -9.31 -13.88 14.75
C TYR A 424 -10.68 -13.46 15.30
N GLY A 425 -11.23 -12.33 14.87
CA GLY A 425 -12.37 -11.69 15.51
C GLY A 425 -13.69 -12.42 15.29
N SER A 426 -14.59 -12.39 16.28
CA SER A 426 -15.99 -12.78 16.04
C SER A 426 -16.78 -11.60 15.47
N LEU A 427 -17.86 -11.87 14.72
CA LEU A 427 -18.61 -10.83 14.00
C LEU A 427 -19.09 -9.68 14.91
N GLU A 428 -19.41 -9.99 16.16
CA GLU A 428 -19.81 -9.03 17.19
C GLU A 428 -18.65 -8.11 17.63
N GLU A 429 -17.44 -8.65 17.75
CA GLU A 429 -16.22 -7.92 18.09
C GLU A 429 -15.71 -7.07 16.92
N LEU A 430 -15.81 -7.61 15.70
CA LEU A 430 -15.47 -6.90 14.48
C LEU A 430 -16.40 -5.70 14.24
N GLU A 431 -17.69 -5.84 14.55
CA GLU A 431 -18.62 -4.69 14.50
C GLU A 431 -18.20 -3.59 15.50
N GLN A 432 -17.81 -3.98 16.72
CA GLN A 432 -17.33 -3.03 17.74
C GLN A 432 -16.01 -2.36 17.35
N PHE A 433 -15.04 -3.12 16.80
CA PHE A 433 -13.77 -2.58 16.31
C PHE A 433 -13.99 -1.62 15.12
N THR A 434 -14.85 -1.99 14.16
CA THR A 434 -15.27 -1.12 13.05
C THR A 434 -15.82 0.21 13.57
N LYS A 435 -16.71 0.17 14.56
CA LYS A 435 -17.31 1.36 15.20
C LYS A 435 -16.26 2.20 15.95
N ALA A 436 -15.28 1.58 16.59
CA ALA A 436 -14.18 2.27 17.26
C ALA A 436 -13.27 3.00 16.26
N VAL A 437 -12.92 2.37 15.13
CA VAL A 437 -12.09 2.99 14.07
C VAL A 437 -12.84 4.12 13.37
N ASP A 438 -14.09 3.92 12.99
CA ASP A 438 -14.90 4.93 12.28
C ASP A 438 -15.10 6.22 13.10
N SER A 439 -15.23 6.08 14.42
CA SER A 439 -15.33 7.22 15.34
C SER A 439 -14.00 7.68 15.95
N TRP A 440 -12.91 6.95 15.68
CA TRP A 440 -11.54 7.22 16.13
C TRP A 440 -11.40 7.40 17.66
N ASP A 441 -12.06 6.51 18.42
CA ASP A 441 -12.38 6.69 19.85
C ASP A 441 -11.90 5.52 20.74
N THR A 442 -10.84 5.76 21.52
CA THR A 442 -10.24 4.81 22.47
C THR A 442 -11.15 4.43 23.65
N SER A 443 -12.28 5.12 23.87
CA SER A 443 -13.25 4.72 24.89
C SER A 443 -14.14 3.54 24.47
N LYS A 444 -14.21 3.23 23.17
CA LYS A 444 -15.11 2.19 22.64
C LYS A 444 -14.50 0.79 22.60
N ILE A 445 -13.18 0.67 22.64
CA ILE A 445 -12.48 -0.63 22.63
C ILE A 445 -12.53 -1.37 23.98
N GLN A 446 -13.12 -0.78 25.03
CA GLN A 446 -13.04 -1.32 26.40
C GLN A 446 -13.68 -2.71 26.56
N GLN A 447 -14.65 -3.07 25.70
CA GLN A 447 -15.32 -4.37 25.69
C GLN A 447 -14.67 -5.41 24.76
N LEU A 448 -13.68 -5.02 23.94
CA LEU A 448 -13.00 -5.92 23.01
C LEU A 448 -12.00 -6.86 23.72
N PRO A 449 -11.58 -7.96 23.07
CA PRO A 449 -10.38 -8.70 23.46
C PRO A 449 -9.14 -7.80 23.57
N GLU A 450 -8.23 -8.12 24.49
CA GLU A 450 -7.05 -7.29 24.76
C GLU A 450 -6.13 -7.16 23.54
N SER A 451 -6.00 -8.22 22.74
CA SER A 451 -5.33 -8.20 21.43
C SER A 451 -5.92 -7.14 20.49
N MET A 452 -7.26 -7.09 20.37
CA MET A 452 -7.93 -6.10 19.53
C MET A 452 -7.80 -4.67 20.08
N LYS A 453 -7.73 -4.48 21.40
CA LYS A 453 -7.38 -3.16 21.99
C LYS A 453 -5.96 -2.74 21.62
N ILE A 454 -5.00 -3.65 21.73
CA ILE A 454 -3.59 -3.42 21.41
C ILE A 454 -3.42 -3.12 19.91
N CYS A 455 -4.11 -3.85 19.03
CA CYS A 455 -4.18 -3.56 17.60
C CYS A 455 -4.76 -2.17 17.31
N PHE A 456 -5.87 -1.78 17.97
CA PHE A 456 -6.45 -0.45 17.81
C PHE A 456 -5.50 0.66 18.31
N GLN A 457 -4.86 0.46 19.45
CA GLN A 457 -3.94 1.44 20.03
C GLN A 457 -2.71 1.62 19.13
N ALA A 458 -2.15 0.53 18.57
CA ALA A 458 -1.07 0.59 17.58
C ALA A 458 -1.51 1.35 16.31
N LEU A 459 -2.68 1.03 15.75
CA LEU A 459 -3.26 1.75 14.60
C LEU A 459 -3.40 3.25 14.89
N TYR A 460 -3.94 3.60 16.05
CA TYR A 460 -4.16 4.97 16.51
C TYR A 460 -2.82 5.71 16.63
N ASP A 461 -1.87 5.19 17.41
CA ASP A 461 -0.61 5.86 17.68
C ASP A 461 0.24 6.01 16.41
N ILE A 462 0.34 4.98 15.57
CA ILE A 462 1.07 5.02 14.28
C ILE A 462 0.45 6.06 13.34
N THR A 463 -0.88 6.13 13.26
CA THR A 463 -1.56 7.07 12.35
C THR A 463 -1.48 8.51 12.86
N ASN A 464 -1.51 8.74 14.17
CA ASN A 464 -1.28 10.07 14.75
C ASN A 464 0.20 10.50 14.63
N GLU A 465 1.16 9.59 14.83
CA GLU A 465 2.60 9.82 14.60
C GLU A 465 2.82 10.26 13.15
N ILE A 466 2.32 9.50 12.18
CA ILE A 466 2.47 9.81 10.74
C ILE A 466 1.78 11.13 10.37
N ALA A 467 0.58 11.40 10.90
CA ALA A 467 -0.11 12.67 10.64
C ALA A 467 0.66 13.89 11.21
N TYR A 468 1.24 13.77 12.41
CA TYR A 468 2.04 14.81 13.03
C TYR A 468 3.36 15.04 12.28
N ASP A 469 4.06 13.96 11.94
CA ASP A 469 5.27 13.95 11.10
C ASP A 469 5.06 14.71 9.78
N ILE A 470 3.93 14.43 9.10
CA ILE A 470 3.52 15.07 7.85
C ILE A 470 3.19 16.55 8.08
N GLN A 471 2.48 16.90 9.16
CA GLN A 471 2.10 18.29 9.42
C GLN A 471 3.32 19.18 9.73
N GLU A 472 4.28 18.70 10.51
CA GLU A 472 5.50 19.45 10.87
C GLU A 472 6.50 19.58 9.70
N HIS A 473 6.65 18.55 8.85
CA HIS A 473 7.74 18.48 7.86
C HIS A 473 7.30 18.61 6.39
N ASN A 474 6.05 18.27 6.05
CA ASN A 474 5.54 18.29 4.68
C ASN A 474 4.46 19.39 4.49
N HIS A 475 3.48 19.50 5.40
CA HIS A 475 2.23 20.23 5.17
C HIS A 475 1.54 20.80 6.43
N PRO A 476 1.92 21.99 6.92
CA PRO A 476 1.32 22.61 8.12
C PRO A 476 -0.20 22.80 8.04
N ASP A 477 -0.72 23.16 6.87
CA ASP A 477 -2.14 23.51 6.66
C ASP A 477 -3.06 22.31 6.35
N VAL A 478 -2.48 21.13 6.10
CA VAL A 478 -3.25 19.94 5.69
C VAL A 478 -3.70 19.15 6.91
N GLN A 479 -5.01 18.90 7.02
CA GLN A 479 -5.59 18.04 8.06
C GLN A 479 -5.30 16.55 7.78
N ALA A 480 -4.02 16.15 7.72
CA ALA A 480 -3.61 14.80 7.31
C ALA A 480 -4.38 13.70 8.06
N LEU A 481 -4.48 13.80 9.39
CA LEU A 481 -5.22 12.87 10.25
C LEU A 481 -6.70 12.66 9.82
N LEU A 482 -7.37 13.70 9.30
CA LEU A 482 -8.76 13.59 8.81
C LEU A 482 -8.86 12.67 7.59
N HIS A 483 -7.85 12.68 6.71
CA HIS A 483 -7.80 11.83 5.53
C HIS A 483 -7.33 10.40 5.89
N LEU A 484 -6.29 10.27 6.72
CA LEU A 484 -5.78 8.96 7.15
C LEU A 484 -6.84 8.15 7.91
N ARG A 485 -7.56 8.77 8.87
CA ARG A 485 -8.63 8.07 9.61
C ARG A 485 -9.81 7.66 8.72
N LYS A 486 -10.15 8.46 7.69
CA LYS A 486 -11.20 8.12 6.72
C LYS A 486 -10.83 6.91 5.89
N ALA A 487 -9.57 6.81 5.44
CA ALA A 487 -9.10 5.65 4.69
C ALA A 487 -9.15 4.37 5.54
N TRP A 488 -8.66 4.43 6.79
CA TRP A 488 -8.72 3.30 7.72
C TRP A 488 -10.16 2.89 8.09
N ALA A 489 -11.06 3.85 8.29
CA ALA A 489 -12.47 3.59 8.54
C ALA A 489 -13.17 2.92 7.35
N GLY A 490 -12.86 3.33 6.12
CA GLY A 490 -13.34 2.68 4.90
C GLY A 490 -12.85 1.24 4.77
N PHE A 491 -11.55 1.02 4.97
CA PHE A 491 -10.91 -0.30 4.96
C PHE A 491 -11.54 -1.26 5.99
N CYS A 492 -11.65 -0.83 7.25
CA CYS A 492 -12.28 -1.64 8.30
C CYS A 492 -13.77 -1.94 8.02
N LYS A 493 -14.50 -1.01 7.41
CA LYS A 493 -15.90 -1.23 6.99
C LYS A 493 -16.00 -2.25 5.85
N ALA A 494 -15.05 -2.23 4.90
CA ALA A 494 -15.03 -3.17 3.78
C ALA A 494 -14.69 -4.60 4.24
N LEU A 495 -13.66 -4.76 5.10
CA LEU A 495 -13.36 -6.04 5.73
C LEU A 495 -14.58 -6.56 6.54
N PHE A 496 -15.29 -5.69 7.26
CA PHE A 496 -16.50 -6.11 7.99
C PHE A 496 -17.63 -6.63 7.08
N VAL A 497 -17.73 -6.16 5.83
CA VAL A 497 -18.69 -6.70 4.85
C VAL A 497 -18.25 -8.08 4.37
N GLU A 498 -16.95 -8.29 4.12
CA GLU A 498 -16.41 -9.62 3.76
C GLU A 498 -16.56 -10.62 4.92
N SER A 499 -16.31 -10.21 6.17
CA SER A 499 -16.59 -11.03 7.35
C SER A 499 -18.06 -11.42 7.46
N LYS A 500 -19.00 -10.54 7.07
CA LYS A 500 -20.44 -10.90 7.01
C LYS A 500 -20.73 -11.90 5.90
N TRP A 501 -20.29 -11.62 4.67
CA TRP A 501 -20.49 -12.53 3.54
C TRP A 501 -19.97 -13.93 3.86
N TYR A 502 -18.82 -14.02 4.52
CA TYR A 502 -18.27 -15.26 5.04
C TYR A 502 -19.18 -15.95 6.07
N ASN A 503 -19.58 -15.25 7.15
CA ASN A 503 -20.41 -15.82 8.23
C ASN A 503 -21.83 -16.19 7.76
N GLU A 504 -22.36 -15.50 6.76
CA GLU A 504 -23.70 -15.72 6.18
C GLU A 504 -23.68 -16.76 5.04
N GLY A 505 -22.49 -17.18 4.57
CA GLY A 505 -22.34 -18.05 3.40
C GLY A 505 -22.81 -17.41 2.09
N TYR A 506 -22.75 -16.07 2.02
CA TYR A 506 -23.23 -15.27 0.90
C TYR A 506 -22.23 -15.21 -0.25
N PHE A 507 -22.75 -15.17 -1.47
CA PHE A 507 -21.96 -15.05 -2.69
C PHE A 507 -22.49 -13.84 -3.47
N PRO A 508 -21.78 -12.69 -3.42
CA PRO A 508 -22.13 -11.50 -4.20
C PRO A 508 -21.91 -11.74 -5.71
N SER A 509 -22.47 -10.87 -6.55
CA SER A 509 -22.04 -10.76 -7.96
C SER A 509 -20.60 -10.25 -8.03
N LEU A 510 -19.92 -10.42 -9.17
CA LEU A 510 -18.59 -9.84 -9.38
C LEU A 510 -18.62 -8.31 -9.21
N GLN A 511 -19.69 -7.64 -9.66
CA GLN A 511 -19.83 -6.19 -9.51
C GLN A 511 -20.00 -5.78 -8.04
N GLU A 512 -20.83 -6.49 -7.27
CA GLU A 512 -21.01 -6.22 -5.84
C GLU A 512 -19.73 -6.53 -5.06
N TYR A 513 -19.09 -7.68 -5.34
CA TYR A 513 -17.78 -8.06 -4.80
C TYR A 513 -16.78 -6.93 -4.99
N LEU A 514 -16.52 -6.51 -6.23
CA LEU A 514 -15.55 -5.45 -6.52
C LEU A 514 -15.92 -4.11 -5.86
N SER A 515 -17.21 -3.78 -5.73
CA SER A 515 -17.62 -2.53 -5.07
C SER A 515 -17.13 -2.41 -3.62
N ASN A 516 -16.98 -3.55 -2.93
CA ASN A 516 -16.40 -3.64 -1.58
C ASN A 516 -14.90 -3.95 -1.61
N ALA A 517 -14.52 -4.95 -2.40
CA ALA A 517 -13.22 -5.62 -2.31
C ALA A 517 -12.06 -4.77 -2.84
N LEU A 518 -12.36 -3.76 -3.66
CA LEU A 518 -11.41 -2.70 -4.03
C LEU A 518 -11.00 -1.82 -2.83
N ILE A 519 -11.84 -1.73 -1.79
CA ILE A 519 -11.59 -0.98 -0.56
C ILE A 519 -10.89 -1.85 0.49
N SER A 520 -11.33 -3.11 0.66
CA SER A 520 -10.67 -4.08 1.56
C SER A 520 -9.27 -4.49 1.09
N SER A 521 -8.96 -4.36 -0.21
CA SER A 521 -7.61 -4.55 -0.76
C SER A 521 -6.51 -3.66 -0.12
N GLY A 522 -6.89 -2.66 0.67
CA GLY A 522 -5.97 -1.68 1.24
C GLY A 522 -5.47 -0.62 0.25
N GLY A 523 -5.81 -0.71 -1.04
CA GLY A 523 -5.33 0.21 -2.08
C GLY A 523 -5.63 1.69 -1.81
N THR A 524 -6.83 1.99 -1.31
CA THR A 524 -7.21 3.34 -0.87
C THR A 524 -6.35 3.82 0.31
N VAL A 525 -6.01 2.94 1.25
CA VAL A 525 -5.13 3.26 2.40
C VAL A 525 -3.71 3.55 1.91
N ILE A 526 -3.14 2.65 1.11
CA ILE A 526 -1.80 2.80 0.52
C ILE A 526 -1.70 4.11 -0.27
N SER A 527 -2.70 4.41 -1.11
CA SER A 527 -2.72 5.62 -1.94
C SER A 527 -2.82 6.89 -1.10
N VAL A 528 -3.77 6.98 -0.16
CA VAL A 528 -3.96 8.17 0.69
C VAL A 528 -2.72 8.45 1.57
N HIS A 529 -2.13 7.41 2.18
CA HIS A 529 -0.87 7.57 2.93
C HIS A 529 0.30 7.95 2.03
N SER A 530 0.36 7.43 0.79
CA SER A 530 1.41 7.78 -0.18
C SER A 530 1.33 9.24 -0.63
N MET A 531 0.13 9.74 -0.97
CA MET A 531 -0.09 11.14 -1.38
C MET A 531 0.48 12.14 -0.38
N LEU A 532 0.19 11.91 0.90
CA LEU A 532 0.55 12.79 2.01
C LEU A 532 2.00 12.55 2.50
N SER A 533 2.64 11.45 2.11
CA SER A 533 4.02 11.11 2.52
C SER A 533 5.09 11.46 1.49
N VAL A 534 4.72 11.75 0.23
CA VAL A 534 5.62 12.37 -0.76
C VAL A 534 5.94 13.80 -0.31
N GLU A 535 7.15 14.27 -0.62
CA GLU A 535 7.60 15.63 -0.31
C GLU A 535 7.18 16.59 -1.44
N HIS A 536 6.54 17.70 -1.10
CA HIS A 536 5.89 18.62 -2.05
C HIS A 536 6.17 20.09 -1.69
N ASN A 537 6.04 20.99 -2.67
CA ASN A 537 5.86 22.42 -2.44
C ASN A 537 4.38 22.80 -2.64
N ILE A 538 3.86 23.70 -1.80
CA ILE A 538 2.42 23.94 -1.65
C ILE A 538 1.87 24.89 -2.73
N ALA A 539 0.76 24.50 -3.37
CA ALA A 539 -0.07 25.38 -4.20
C ALA A 539 -1.50 24.84 -4.43
N ASP A 540 -1.67 23.52 -4.59
CA ASP A 540 -2.92 22.88 -5.01
C ASP A 540 -3.59 22.15 -3.83
N ASP A 541 -4.91 22.29 -3.68
CA ASP A 541 -5.69 21.71 -2.57
C ASP A 541 -5.61 20.17 -2.52
N MET A 542 -5.30 19.58 -1.37
CA MET A 542 -5.25 18.11 -1.22
C MET A 542 -6.60 17.42 -1.48
N VAL A 543 -7.72 18.10 -1.23
CA VAL A 543 -9.07 17.62 -1.59
C VAL A 543 -9.24 17.58 -3.11
N ASN A 544 -8.74 18.59 -3.81
CA ASN A 544 -8.72 18.66 -5.26
C ASN A 544 -7.81 17.56 -5.84
N LEU A 545 -6.64 17.33 -5.24
CA LEU A 545 -5.71 16.27 -5.64
C LEU A 545 -6.31 14.86 -5.47
N LEU A 546 -7.02 14.59 -4.37
CA LEU A 546 -7.74 13.32 -4.18
C LEU A 546 -8.87 13.12 -5.20
N GLY A 547 -9.65 14.16 -5.48
CA GLY A 547 -10.70 14.10 -6.51
C GLY A 547 -10.12 13.86 -7.92
N LYS A 548 -9.10 14.65 -8.30
CA LYS A 548 -8.38 14.55 -9.59
C LYS A 548 -7.79 13.16 -9.87
N ASN A 549 -7.49 12.37 -8.83
CA ASN A 549 -6.83 11.07 -8.95
C ASN A 549 -7.70 9.89 -8.51
N HIS A 550 -9.00 10.09 -8.25
CA HIS A 550 -9.92 9.03 -7.84
C HIS A 550 -9.83 7.79 -8.75
N ASP A 551 -9.85 8.02 -10.07
CA ASP A 551 -9.88 6.94 -11.05
C ASP A 551 -8.52 6.22 -11.16
N LEU A 552 -7.41 6.87 -10.80
CA LEU A 552 -6.10 6.22 -10.71
C LEU A 552 -6.05 5.29 -9.49
N VAL A 553 -6.52 5.76 -8.33
CA VAL A 553 -6.64 4.94 -7.12
C VAL A 553 -7.58 3.76 -7.38
N HIS A 554 -8.70 3.97 -8.07
CA HIS A 554 -9.63 2.91 -8.45
C HIS A 554 -8.99 1.83 -9.33
N ASN A 555 -8.34 2.20 -10.45
CA ASN A 555 -7.72 1.22 -11.36
C ASN A 555 -6.51 0.52 -10.70
N VAL A 556 -5.77 1.19 -9.81
CA VAL A 556 -4.70 0.55 -9.03
C VAL A 556 -5.27 -0.41 -7.98
N SER A 557 -6.38 -0.08 -7.30
CA SER A 557 -7.10 -1.02 -6.43
C SER A 557 -7.63 -2.24 -7.20
N ILE A 558 -8.05 -2.08 -8.47
CA ILE A 558 -8.44 -3.22 -9.32
C ILE A 558 -7.25 -4.18 -9.46
N ILE A 559 -6.07 -3.66 -9.78
CA ILE A 559 -4.88 -4.50 -9.92
C ILE A 559 -4.48 -5.13 -8.58
N ILE A 560 -4.49 -4.38 -7.46
CA ILE A 560 -4.21 -4.94 -6.12
C ILE A 560 -5.11 -6.14 -5.82
N ARG A 561 -6.43 -5.97 -5.94
CA ARG A 561 -7.41 -7.02 -5.61
C ARG A 561 -7.28 -8.21 -6.56
N LEU A 562 -7.35 -7.97 -7.87
CA LEU A 562 -7.43 -9.05 -8.86
C LEU A 562 -6.13 -9.85 -9.00
N CYS A 563 -4.96 -9.24 -8.80
CA CYS A 563 -3.70 -9.98 -8.75
C CYS A 563 -3.54 -10.75 -7.44
N ASN A 564 -4.05 -10.24 -6.31
CA ASN A 564 -4.09 -11.02 -5.06
C ASN A 564 -4.95 -12.29 -5.29
N ASP A 565 -6.20 -12.14 -5.75
CA ASP A 565 -7.12 -13.26 -6.00
C ASP A 565 -6.51 -14.35 -6.91
N LEU A 566 -5.82 -13.96 -7.99
CA LEU A 566 -5.09 -14.88 -8.86
C LEU A 566 -3.93 -15.61 -8.17
N GLY A 567 -3.31 -15.01 -7.15
CA GLY A 567 -2.20 -15.58 -6.38
C GLY A 567 -2.60 -16.30 -5.08
N THR A 568 -3.81 -16.07 -4.56
CA THR A 568 -4.28 -16.56 -3.25
C THR A 568 -5.45 -17.55 -3.32
N SER A 569 -6.32 -17.45 -4.34
CA SER A 569 -7.60 -18.17 -4.45
C SER A 569 -7.53 -19.67 -4.14
N ALA A 570 -6.49 -20.38 -4.60
CA ALA A 570 -6.31 -21.80 -4.31
C ALA A 570 -6.16 -22.10 -2.79
N ALA A 571 -5.51 -21.21 -2.04
CA ALA A 571 -5.32 -21.35 -0.59
C ALA A 571 -6.53 -20.83 0.22
N GLU A 572 -7.20 -19.78 -0.25
CA GLU A 572 -8.47 -19.28 0.32
C GLU A 572 -9.58 -20.35 0.23
N LYS A 573 -9.65 -21.04 -0.92
CA LYS A 573 -10.54 -22.17 -1.20
C LYS A 573 -10.24 -23.39 -0.33
N GLU A 574 -8.99 -23.61 0.08
CA GLU A 574 -8.59 -24.67 1.02
C GLU A 574 -8.94 -24.32 2.48
N ARG A 575 -8.74 -23.06 2.90
CA ARG A 575 -9.08 -22.58 4.25
C ARG A 575 -10.58 -22.39 4.47
N GLY A 576 -11.34 -22.29 3.37
CA GLY A 576 -12.74 -21.89 3.39
C GLY A 576 -12.86 -20.46 3.93
N ASP A 577 -12.32 -19.50 3.18
CA ASP A 577 -12.45 -18.05 3.42
C ASP A 577 -13.58 -17.44 2.54
N ALA A 578 -13.68 -16.11 2.45
CA ALA A 578 -14.66 -15.40 1.62
C ALA A 578 -14.45 -15.67 0.10
N PRO A 579 -15.49 -15.56 -0.75
CA PRO A 579 -15.35 -15.79 -2.19
C PRO A 579 -14.51 -14.71 -2.86
N SER A 580 -13.51 -15.12 -3.64
CA SER A 580 -12.70 -14.23 -4.51
C SER A 580 -13.39 -13.92 -5.84
N SER A 581 -12.90 -12.92 -6.58
CA SER A 581 -13.48 -12.45 -7.84
C SER A 581 -13.70 -13.57 -8.86
N ILE A 582 -12.77 -14.52 -8.93
CA ILE A 582 -12.81 -15.68 -9.82
C ILE A 582 -14.06 -16.52 -9.50
N LEU A 583 -14.28 -16.83 -8.21
CA LEU A 583 -15.40 -17.65 -7.75
C LEU A 583 -16.75 -16.92 -7.87
N CYS A 584 -16.78 -15.60 -7.66
CA CYS A 584 -17.97 -14.78 -7.91
C CYS A 584 -18.35 -14.82 -9.40
N TYR A 585 -17.39 -14.58 -10.30
CA TYR A 585 -17.62 -14.59 -11.74
C TYR A 585 -18.05 -15.96 -12.28
N MET A 586 -17.36 -17.05 -11.88
CA MET A 586 -17.73 -18.42 -12.24
C MET A 586 -19.18 -18.75 -11.90
N ARG A 587 -19.68 -18.27 -10.75
CA ARG A 587 -21.06 -18.49 -10.29
C ARG A 587 -22.09 -17.55 -10.94
N GLU A 588 -21.69 -16.36 -11.34
CA GLU A 588 -22.58 -15.40 -12.00
C GLU A 588 -22.84 -15.75 -13.47
N VAL A 589 -21.85 -16.35 -14.15
CA VAL A 589 -21.89 -16.61 -15.60
C VAL A 589 -21.94 -18.11 -15.96
N ASP A 590 -21.74 -19.02 -15.00
CA ASP A 590 -21.68 -20.49 -15.17
C ASP A 590 -20.56 -20.94 -16.13
N VAL A 591 -19.32 -20.55 -15.79
CA VAL A 591 -18.10 -20.77 -16.59
C VAL A 591 -17.00 -21.51 -15.83
N SER A 592 -15.99 -22.02 -16.56
CA SER A 592 -14.83 -22.71 -15.97
C SER A 592 -13.92 -21.79 -15.14
N GLU A 593 -13.04 -22.40 -14.33
CA GLU A 593 -12.06 -21.64 -13.54
C GLU A 593 -11.01 -21.00 -14.46
N GLU A 594 -10.69 -21.64 -15.58
CA GLU A 594 -9.84 -21.14 -16.64
C GLU A 594 -10.41 -19.87 -17.31
N GLU A 595 -11.67 -19.91 -17.76
CA GLU A 595 -12.38 -18.76 -18.34
C GLU A 595 -12.54 -17.62 -17.31
N GLY A 596 -12.82 -17.96 -16.05
CA GLY A 596 -12.87 -16.99 -14.96
C GLY A 596 -11.51 -16.31 -14.73
N GLN A 597 -10.42 -17.06 -14.69
CA GLN A 597 -9.09 -16.47 -14.59
C GLN A 597 -8.71 -15.62 -15.81
N GLU A 598 -9.17 -15.97 -17.01
CA GLU A 598 -8.94 -15.17 -18.23
C GLU A 598 -9.69 -13.82 -18.14
N HIS A 599 -10.97 -13.82 -17.78
CA HIS A 599 -11.75 -12.59 -17.55
C HIS A 599 -11.09 -11.64 -16.53
N ILE A 600 -10.52 -12.19 -15.45
CA ILE A 600 -9.79 -11.41 -14.44
C ILE A 600 -8.47 -10.83 -15.00
N LYS A 601 -7.73 -11.57 -15.84
CA LYS A 601 -6.49 -11.09 -16.52
C LYS A 601 -6.78 -10.00 -17.56
N ASP A 602 -7.92 -10.09 -18.25
CA ASP A 602 -8.39 -9.04 -19.16
C ASP A 602 -8.83 -7.78 -18.40
N THR A 603 -9.51 -7.94 -17.26
CA THR A 603 -9.89 -6.82 -16.39
C THR A 603 -8.65 -6.09 -15.84
N ILE A 604 -7.60 -6.81 -15.46
CA ILE A 604 -6.28 -6.23 -15.11
C ILE A 604 -5.66 -5.49 -16.31
N THR A 605 -5.76 -6.02 -17.52
CA THR A 605 -5.25 -5.37 -18.74
C THR A 605 -6.02 -4.07 -19.04
N GLY A 606 -7.34 -4.05 -18.85
CA GLY A 606 -8.18 -2.86 -18.99
C GLY A 606 -7.86 -1.78 -17.96
N ALA A 607 -7.62 -2.16 -16.70
CA ALA A 607 -7.20 -1.24 -15.65
C ALA A 607 -5.83 -0.61 -15.96
N TRP A 608 -4.88 -1.39 -16.48
CA TRP A 608 -3.58 -0.89 -16.91
C TRP A 608 -3.67 0.14 -18.05
N LYS A 609 -4.56 -0.06 -19.04
CA LYS A 609 -4.81 0.94 -20.10
C LYS A 609 -5.27 2.29 -19.55
N LYS A 610 -6.10 2.28 -18.49
CA LYS A 610 -6.61 3.49 -17.82
C LYS A 610 -5.50 4.20 -17.03
N ILE A 611 -4.66 3.44 -16.33
CA ILE A 611 -3.46 3.96 -15.66
C ILE A 611 -2.50 4.60 -16.66
N ASN A 612 -2.27 3.96 -17.82
CA ASN A 612 -1.41 4.49 -18.88
C ASN A 612 -1.89 5.87 -19.35
N SER A 613 -3.19 6.04 -19.64
CA SER A 613 -3.76 7.33 -20.01
C SER A 613 -3.57 8.39 -18.92
N GLN A 614 -3.77 8.03 -17.65
CA GLN A 614 -3.65 8.95 -16.50
C GLN A 614 -2.20 9.38 -16.25
N CYS A 615 -1.22 8.52 -16.50
CA CYS A 615 0.20 8.89 -16.48
C CYS A 615 0.50 10.00 -17.50
N LEU A 616 0.05 9.84 -18.75
CA LEU A 616 0.23 10.85 -19.79
C LEU A 616 -0.54 12.15 -19.48
N SER A 617 -1.79 12.05 -18.99
CA SER A 617 -2.67 13.20 -18.74
C SER A 617 -2.33 14.05 -17.49
N SER A 618 -1.11 13.97 -16.95
CA SER A 618 -0.72 14.62 -15.69
C SER A 618 0.00 15.98 -15.88
N PRO A 619 -0.70 17.13 -15.76
CA PRO A 619 -0.19 18.44 -16.21
C PRO A 619 0.85 19.11 -15.29
N SER A 620 1.23 18.50 -14.15
CA SER A 620 2.21 19.08 -13.22
C SER A 620 3.24 18.04 -12.71
N PRO A 621 4.50 18.46 -12.45
CA PRO A 621 5.51 17.57 -11.84
C PRO A 621 5.12 17.02 -10.46
N LEU A 622 4.26 17.73 -9.73
CA LEU A 622 3.69 17.28 -8.45
C LEU A 622 2.78 16.06 -8.65
N GLN A 623 1.84 16.15 -9.60
CA GLN A 623 1.00 15.02 -9.98
C GLN A 623 1.85 13.87 -10.53
N GLN A 624 2.80 14.14 -11.44
CA GLN A 624 3.68 13.11 -12.00
C GLN A 624 4.41 12.30 -10.91
N SER A 625 4.86 12.93 -9.83
CA SER A 625 5.56 12.25 -8.72
C SER A 625 4.62 11.28 -7.98
N PHE A 626 3.42 11.73 -7.62
CA PHE A 626 2.40 10.88 -6.99
C PHE A 626 1.91 9.76 -7.94
N VAL A 627 1.65 10.10 -9.20
CA VAL A 627 1.14 9.17 -10.22
C VAL A 627 2.18 8.08 -10.52
N LYS A 628 3.47 8.41 -10.57
CA LYS A 628 4.56 7.42 -10.72
C LYS A 628 4.65 6.48 -9.52
N VAL A 629 4.56 6.99 -8.28
CA VAL A 629 4.48 6.16 -7.06
C VAL A 629 3.25 5.24 -7.06
N THR A 630 2.10 5.73 -7.53
CA THR A 630 0.83 4.98 -7.50
C THR A 630 0.77 3.92 -8.60
N ALA A 631 1.29 4.21 -9.81
CA ALA A 631 1.52 3.20 -10.83
C ALA A 631 2.54 2.14 -10.38
N ASN A 632 3.53 2.50 -9.55
CA ASN A 632 4.44 1.53 -8.95
C ASN A 632 3.76 0.60 -7.93
N VAL A 633 2.61 0.96 -7.34
CA VAL A 633 1.81 0.02 -6.54
C VAL A 633 1.34 -1.16 -7.40
N ALA A 634 0.76 -0.87 -8.57
CA ALA A 634 0.33 -1.91 -9.51
C ALA A 634 1.51 -2.81 -9.95
N ARG A 635 2.70 -2.23 -10.19
CA ARG A 635 3.93 -3.00 -10.49
C ARG A 635 4.37 -3.89 -9.34
N MET A 636 4.34 -3.37 -8.11
CA MET A 636 4.72 -4.12 -6.90
C MET A 636 3.76 -5.28 -6.63
N VAL A 637 2.47 -5.07 -6.88
CA VAL A 637 1.43 -6.12 -6.79
C VAL A 637 1.71 -7.28 -7.75
N HIS A 638 2.07 -7.01 -9.01
CA HIS A 638 2.48 -8.07 -9.93
C HIS A 638 3.65 -8.87 -9.34
N CYS A 639 4.70 -8.19 -8.85
CA CYS A 639 5.83 -8.85 -8.19
C CYS A 639 5.46 -9.67 -6.95
N LEU A 640 4.41 -9.31 -6.22
CA LEU A 640 3.96 -10.03 -5.01
C LEU A 640 3.19 -11.31 -5.32
N TYR A 641 2.39 -11.35 -6.38
CA TYR A 641 1.39 -12.42 -6.59
C TYR A 641 1.59 -13.25 -7.87
N GLN A 642 2.48 -12.85 -8.77
CA GLN A 642 2.83 -13.57 -10.02
C GLN A 642 3.21 -15.05 -9.80
N PHE A 643 3.70 -15.41 -8.60
CA PHE A 643 4.12 -16.77 -8.24
C PHE A 643 3.39 -17.32 -6.99
N GLY A 644 2.16 -16.82 -6.75
CA GLY A 644 1.34 -17.07 -5.57
C GLY A 644 1.60 -16.07 -4.44
N ASP A 645 0.91 -16.25 -3.30
CA ASP A 645 0.94 -15.36 -2.13
C ASP A 645 2.35 -15.01 -1.59
N GLY A 646 2.89 -13.87 -2.04
CA GLY A 646 4.18 -13.33 -1.63
C GLY A 646 4.22 -12.70 -0.23
N PHE A 647 3.09 -12.57 0.47
CA PHE A 647 3.04 -12.10 1.86
C PHE A 647 2.91 -13.27 2.85
N GLY A 648 1.96 -14.19 2.65
CA GLY A 648 1.81 -15.37 3.50
C GLY A 648 3.03 -16.30 3.41
N ILE A 649 3.54 -16.53 2.19
CA ILE A 649 4.61 -17.50 1.89
C ILE A 649 5.98 -16.82 1.72
N GLN A 650 6.61 -16.48 2.85
CA GLN A 650 7.92 -15.82 2.91
C GLN A 650 9.05 -16.54 2.15
N ASP A 651 9.01 -17.87 2.00
CA ASP A 651 10.16 -18.68 1.56
C ASP A 651 10.31 -18.87 0.04
N ARG A 652 9.64 -18.03 -0.77
CA ARG A 652 9.68 -18.02 -2.26
C ARG A 652 10.35 -16.77 -2.84
N GLU A 653 9.81 -16.19 -3.92
CA GLU A 653 10.42 -15.10 -4.69
C GLU A 653 10.63 -13.82 -3.86
N THR A 654 9.70 -13.46 -2.97
CA THR A 654 9.83 -12.31 -2.07
C THR A 654 11.16 -12.34 -1.29
N ARG A 655 11.57 -13.52 -0.81
CA ARG A 655 12.87 -13.72 -0.16
C ARG A 655 14.05 -13.61 -1.12
N ARG A 656 13.94 -14.09 -2.36
CA ARG A 656 15.01 -13.88 -3.37
C ARG A 656 15.18 -12.39 -3.67
N HIS A 657 14.09 -11.63 -3.79
CA HIS A 657 14.14 -10.17 -3.94
C HIS A 657 14.76 -9.48 -2.71
N ILE A 658 14.37 -9.84 -1.48
CA ILE A 658 14.98 -9.26 -0.25
C ILE A 658 16.49 -9.55 -0.21
N LEU A 659 16.93 -10.79 -0.44
CA LEU A 659 18.37 -11.13 -0.49
C LEU A 659 19.09 -10.31 -1.58
N SER A 660 18.58 -10.40 -2.81
CA SER A 660 19.19 -9.81 -4.01
C SER A 660 19.28 -8.27 -3.94
N LEU A 661 18.24 -7.60 -3.44
CA LEU A 661 18.12 -6.15 -3.49
C LEU A 661 18.56 -5.46 -2.20
N LEU A 662 18.39 -6.10 -1.03
CA LEU A 662 18.58 -5.48 0.27
C LEU A 662 19.78 -6.05 1.06
N ILE A 663 20.26 -7.26 0.75
CA ILE A 663 21.36 -7.90 1.49
C ILE A 663 22.65 -8.00 0.67
N GLU A 664 22.55 -8.35 -0.61
CA GLU A 664 23.69 -8.74 -1.46
C GLU A 664 24.12 -7.59 -2.39
N PRO A 665 25.26 -6.91 -2.14
CA PRO A 665 25.79 -5.90 -3.05
C PRO A 665 26.44 -6.53 -4.29
N PHE A 666 26.61 -5.73 -5.34
CA PHE A 666 27.60 -6.03 -6.37
C PHE A 666 29.01 -5.99 -5.79
N LYS A 667 29.88 -6.84 -6.33
CA LYS A 667 31.33 -6.64 -6.21
C LYS A 667 31.71 -5.47 -7.12
N LEU A 668 32.52 -4.58 -6.59
CA LEU A 668 33.25 -3.57 -7.36
C LEU A 668 34.72 -3.98 -7.37
N ASP A 669 35.36 -3.70 -8.49
CA ASP A 669 36.80 -3.86 -8.70
C ASP A 669 37.56 -2.56 -8.31
#